data_AF-A0A847UAT3-F1
#
_entry.id   AF-A0A847UAT3-F1
#
_cell.length_a   1.000
_cell.length_b   1.000
_cell.length_c   1.000
_cell.angle_alpha   90.00
_cell.angle_beta   90.00
_cell.angle_gamma   90.00
#
_symmetry.space_group_name_H-M   'P 1'
#
loop_
_entity.id
_entity.type
_entity.pdbx_description
1 polymer ?
#
loop_
_entity_poly.entity_id
_entity_poly.type
_entity_poly.pdbx_seq_one_letter_code
_entity_poly.pdbx_strand_id
1 'polypeptide(L)'
;MRRPCITLLLVGLVILSGCSGFGLSDSSPERAMGTATEAAIQDDATTEASTTTSTPAPVDSDGDGLTDAREQELGTNPHQNDSDSDGLADAVELQLNTDPTVADTDGDSLVDGREVSKYGTNPRVADSDRDGLSDSTEVEGRSNPTRWDTDRDGLNDKREATLGTNPSQRDTDGDGIPDGLEVKRPSIYPDADPLRKDVYVELDYMTGNGLSRNDYNTEEVVEEFATAPVTNPDGTEGIALHIRYDEAVPYRDGIYFSSVSRNENLNNFDAYEAKFRDFERKGYHYALGVNDLQRSNADTMRLGGMAGVGKFAFEPDQSVFAHELGHSLGLKEFRGVDSEKIPYSEYPSVMNYNSPNDAVGYATGGESGTSQNDWSVITNSMGRGLDTNGVRARCVNPEFAGGVGTESNPYEVETVDQLSCIRADLDANYELTADINAAGRTGFRSIGGYGSVFRGTLDGNGHAIRNLTLRQPHRGSVALFGVTGGTIHDLRITDADVVAKESVAILAHENRGVIRNVTVTGTVSGSPTDAGYGGSNIGGVVVTNGDSTGNRYKTDTDAKLVRVKSNVNVTGKGAGGVAVVNTGRIVQSAALGDVNGAFVGNPGEIGGLVGTNVGRINQSFATGNVTGGWKVGGLAGVHARGRITDSFANGTVHGHHRTIGGLIGHNMQGGTIDRAYSASRVTTSENPPQVGGVIGKMDGGTVTNTYWNVSRSGVEQAVGDGSADISRAKTREKLSGLDFEAVWQSTSGNPTLQWASETRLPST
;
A
#
# COMPACT_ATOMS: atom_id res chain seq x y z
N MET A 1 21.66 -54.90 -14.93
CA MET A 1 22.91 -54.76 -14.16
C MET A 1 22.65 -53.90 -12.93
N ARG A 2 22.99 -54.45 -11.76
CA ARG A 2 23.25 -53.88 -10.41
C ARG A 2 22.63 -52.53 -9.97
N ARG A 3 21.73 -52.64 -8.97
CA ARG A 3 21.48 -51.77 -7.78
C ARG A 3 22.73 -51.73 -6.83
N PRO A 4 22.80 -51.06 -5.64
CA PRO A 4 21.78 -50.38 -4.76
C PRO A 4 22.24 -48.99 -4.20
N CYS A 5 21.39 -48.10 -3.61
CA CYS A 5 20.60 -48.06 -2.35
C CYS A 5 21.38 -47.71 -1.04
N ILE A 6 20.95 -46.59 -0.39
CA ILE A 6 20.82 -46.26 1.06
C ILE A 6 22.11 -46.15 1.92
N THR A 7 22.23 -45.11 2.76
CA THR A 7 22.21 -45.19 4.25
C THR A 7 22.46 -43.83 4.95
N LEU A 8 21.52 -43.52 5.85
CA LEU A 8 21.50 -42.52 6.92
C LEU A 8 22.31 -43.04 8.12
N LEU A 9 23.11 -42.22 8.83
CA LEU A 9 23.63 -42.63 10.15
C LEU A 9 23.71 -41.47 11.15
N LEU A 10 22.90 -41.59 12.20
CA LEU A 10 23.08 -41.06 13.56
C LEU A 10 24.16 -41.87 14.27
N VAL A 11 25.05 -41.23 15.04
CA VAL A 11 25.64 -41.77 16.29
C VAL A 11 26.00 -40.61 17.22
N GLY A 12 25.47 -40.63 18.45
CA GLY A 12 26.07 -39.96 19.60
C GLY A 12 26.84 -40.96 20.47
N LEU A 13 27.73 -40.49 21.36
CA LEU A 13 27.85 -40.93 22.76
C LEU A 13 29.00 -40.22 23.51
N VAL A 14 28.61 -39.53 24.59
CA VAL A 14 29.19 -39.39 25.96
C VAL A 14 30.55 -40.06 26.28
N ILE A 15 31.44 -39.36 27.00
CA ILE A 15 31.96 -39.69 28.37
C ILE A 15 32.97 -38.63 28.88
N LEU A 16 32.82 -38.32 30.18
CA LEU A 16 33.61 -37.42 31.04
C LEU A 16 35.11 -37.79 31.19
N SER A 17 35.94 -36.78 31.47
CA SER A 17 36.91 -36.80 32.58
C SER A 17 37.48 -35.39 32.79
N GLY A 18 37.65 -34.98 34.05
CA GLY A 18 37.95 -33.60 34.44
C GLY A 18 39.37 -33.33 34.95
N CYS A 19 39.41 -32.23 35.71
CA CYS A 19 40.47 -31.67 36.58
C CYS A 19 41.43 -30.61 36.02
N SER A 20 41.44 -29.48 36.78
CA SER A 20 42.48 -28.46 37.03
C SER A 20 42.90 -27.55 35.86
N GLY A 21 43.01 -26.23 35.96
CA GLY A 21 42.99 -25.25 37.06
C GLY A 21 43.76 -23.99 36.60
N PHE A 22 43.42 -22.80 37.14
CA PHE A 22 44.03 -21.46 36.90
C PHE A 22 43.82 -20.86 35.48
N GLY A 23 43.51 -19.59 35.24
CA GLY A 23 43.34 -18.37 36.05
C GLY A 23 43.61 -17.14 35.14
N LEU A 24 42.84 -16.05 35.33
CA LEU A 24 42.97 -14.71 34.70
C LEU A 24 42.51 -14.64 33.21
N SER A 25 41.83 -13.62 32.70
CA SER A 25 41.26 -12.35 33.16
C SER A 25 40.37 -11.86 32.00
N ASP A 26 39.10 -11.54 32.24
CA ASP A 26 38.16 -11.04 31.24
C ASP A 26 37.82 -9.57 31.54
N SER A 27 37.99 -8.71 30.54
CA SER A 27 37.36 -7.38 30.48
C SER A 27 37.39 -6.87 29.04
N SER A 28 36.24 -7.00 28.37
CA SER A 28 35.90 -6.38 27.09
C SER A 28 35.89 -4.85 27.16
N PRO A 29 36.21 -4.13 26.06
CA PRO A 29 36.06 -2.68 25.98
C PRO A 29 34.78 -2.29 25.23
N GLU A 30 34.02 -1.35 25.78
CA GLU A 30 33.11 -0.51 25.00
C GLU A 30 33.49 0.97 25.11
N ARG A 31 33.05 1.70 24.09
CA ARG A 31 33.76 2.77 23.41
C ARG A 31 33.10 4.11 23.70
N ALA A 32 33.94 5.13 23.74
CA ALA A 32 33.65 6.52 24.05
C ALA A 32 32.74 7.28 23.07
N MET A 33 32.01 8.26 23.61
CA MET A 33 31.83 9.65 23.14
C MET A 33 31.52 10.47 24.41
N GLY A 34 31.94 11.70 24.66
CA GLY A 34 32.68 12.73 23.93
C GLY A 34 32.48 14.01 24.74
N THR A 35 33.54 14.53 25.34
CA THR A 35 33.54 15.71 26.21
C THR A 35 33.51 17.01 25.40
N ALA A 36 32.67 17.97 25.80
CA ALA A 36 32.85 19.37 25.49
C ALA A 36 33.63 20.05 26.63
N THR A 37 34.58 20.85 26.21
CA THR A 37 35.60 21.60 26.93
C THR A 37 35.05 22.81 27.69
N GLU A 38 35.59 23.09 28.88
CA GLU A 38 35.89 24.47 29.27
C GLU A 38 37.09 24.53 30.22
N ALA A 39 37.82 25.63 30.11
CA ALA A 39 39.25 25.73 30.38
C ALA A 39 39.59 26.28 31.77
N ALA A 40 40.67 25.70 32.31
CA ALA A 40 41.73 26.24 33.17
C ALA A 40 41.53 27.58 33.90
N ILE A 41 41.75 27.56 35.23
CA ILE A 41 42.68 28.48 35.94
C ILE A 41 43.44 27.67 37.03
N GLN A 42 44.74 27.97 37.16
CA GLN A 42 45.74 27.34 38.03
C GLN A 42 46.16 28.31 39.17
N ASP A 43 46.78 27.76 40.23
CA ASP A 43 47.41 28.38 41.42
C ASP A 43 46.43 29.00 42.45
N ASP A 44 46.62 28.94 43.77
CA ASP A 44 47.86 28.93 44.56
C ASP A 44 47.59 28.38 45.98
N ALA A 45 48.63 27.91 46.66
CA ALA A 45 48.59 27.36 48.01
C ALA A 45 48.72 28.46 49.08
N THR A 46 47.96 28.39 50.17
CA THR A 46 48.47 28.63 51.54
C THR A 46 47.43 28.22 52.62
N THR A 47 47.89 27.35 53.52
CA THR A 47 47.68 27.29 54.99
C THR A 47 46.37 27.79 55.60
N GLU A 48 45.59 26.89 56.23
CA GLU A 48 45.45 26.74 57.70
C GLU A 48 44.47 25.60 58.00
N ALA A 49 44.83 24.74 58.96
CA ALA A 49 43.97 23.67 59.46
C ALA A 49 42.99 24.23 60.50
N SER A 50 41.68 24.09 60.29
CA SER A 50 40.71 24.10 61.38
C SER A 50 39.42 23.37 61.02
N THR A 51 39.14 22.31 61.79
CA THR A 51 37.82 21.73 62.09
C THR A 51 36.92 21.29 60.92
N THR A 52 37.01 19.99 60.57
CA THR A 52 35.93 19.26 59.89
C THR A 52 34.72 19.12 60.83
N THR A 53 33.75 20.02 60.73
CA THR A 53 32.37 19.70 61.11
C THR A 53 31.82 18.76 60.04
N SER A 54 31.63 17.48 60.39
CA SER A 54 30.80 16.57 59.60
C SER A 54 29.38 17.12 59.62
N THR A 55 28.91 17.67 58.52
CA THR A 55 27.48 17.93 58.32
C THR A 55 26.74 16.61 58.51
N PRO A 56 25.63 16.58 59.29
CA PRO A 56 24.77 15.40 59.35
C PRO A 56 24.34 15.04 57.92
N ALA A 57 24.18 13.74 57.64
CA ALA A 57 23.50 13.34 56.42
C ALA A 57 22.13 14.04 56.37
N PRO A 58 21.70 14.54 55.21
CA PRO A 58 20.37 15.14 55.09
C PRO A 58 19.33 14.12 55.55
N VAL A 59 18.38 14.59 56.35
CA VAL A 59 17.30 13.76 56.90
C VAL A 59 16.32 13.47 55.76
N ASP A 60 15.87 12.22 55.71
CA ASP A 60 14.82 11.67 54.85
C ASP A 60 13.93 10.90 55.83
N SER A 61 12.84 11.53 56.23
CA SER A 61 12.07 11.15 57.41
C SER A 61 11.05 10.03 57.14
N ASP A 62 10.62 9.82 55.89
CA ASP A 62 9.72 8.72 55.48
C ASP A 62 10.38 7.66 54.61
N GLY A 63 11.60 7.90 54.12
CA GLY A 63 12.44 6.93 53.44
C GLY A 63 12.09 6.69 51.98
N ASP A 64 11.43 7.66 51.32
CA ASP A 64 11.04 7.55 49.90
C ASP A 64 12.19 7.87 48.92
N GLY A 65 13.27 8.48 49.42
CA GLY A 65 14.44 8.90 48.65
C GLY A 65 14.56 10.41 48.43
N LEU A 66 13.61 11.21 48.90
CA LEU A 66 13.71 12.67 49.02
C LEU A 66 14.13 13.07 50.44
N THR A 67 14.84 14.18 50.55
CA THR A 67 15.22 14.71 51.87
C THR A 67 14.16 15.67 52.37
N ASP A 68 13.95 15.80 53.68
CA ASP A 68 12.98 16.73 54.30
C ASP A 68 13.09 18.16 53.75
N ALA A 69 14.31 18.60 53.43
CA ALA A 69 14.56 19.93 52.84
C ALA A 69 14.07 20.04 51.38
N ARG A 70 14.19 18.97 50.60
CA ARG A 70 13.73 18.89 49.21
C ARG A 70 12.21 18.81 49.14
N GLU A 71 11.60 18.06 50.05
CA GLU A 71 10.14 17.97 50.15
C GLU A 71 9.52 19.32 50.52
N GLN A 72 10.14 20.05 51.45
CA GLN A 72 9.73 21.41 51.77
C GLN A 72 9.82 22.37 50.56
N GLU A 73 10.78 22.20 49.66
CA GLU A 73 10.88 22.98 48.41
C GLU A 73 9.78 22.62 47.40
N LEU A 74 9.40 21.34 47.35
CA LEU A 74 8.38 20.81 46.44
C LEU A 74 6.95 21.00 46.97
N GLY A 75 6.79 21.28 48.27
CA GLY A 75 5.48 21.38 48.92
C GLY A 75 4.90 20.03 49.34
N THR A 76 5.70 18.96 49.27
CA THR A 76 5.34 17.61 49.73
C THR A 76 5.55 17.45 51.24
N ASN A 77 5.09 16.35 51.83
CA ASN A 77 5.09 16.12 53.27
C ASN A 77 6.25 15.19 53.71
N PRO A 78 7.25 15.69 54.47
CA PRO A 78 8.42 14.93 54.94
C PRO A 78 8.17 13.65 55.76
N HIS A 79 6.93 13.34 56.05
CA HIS A 79 6.54 12.18 56.86
C HIS A 79 5.56 11.27 56.13
N GLN A 80 5.36 11.48 54.83
CA GLN A 80 4.48 10.72 53.95
C GLN A 80 5.16 10.55 52.60
N ASN A 81 5.57 9.31 52.32
CA ASN A 81 6.25 8.92 51.10
C ASN A 81 5.41 9.05 49.82
N ASP A 82 4.15 9.48 49.94
CA ASP A 82 3.11 9.63 48.91
C ASP A 82 2.17 10.72 49.45
N SER A 83 2.44 11.96 49.03
CA SER A 83 1.89 13.18 49.63
C SER A 83 0.44 13.44 49.25
N ASP A 84 0.00 13.01 48.07
CA ASP A 84 -1.38 13.16 47.59
C ASP A 84 -2.21 11.85 47.67
N SER A 85 -1.57 10.75 48.10
CA SER A 85 -2.18 9.46 48.39
C SER A 85 -2.81 8.76 47.18
N ASP A 86 -2.24 8.96 46.00
CA ASP A 86 -2.71 8.38 44.75
C ASP A 86 -2.14 6.97 44.46
N GLY A 87 -1.10 6.59 45.22
CA GLY A 87 -0.40 5.31 45.12
C GLY A 87 0.97 5.37 44.43
N LEU A 88 1.45 6.54 44.00
CA LEU A 88 2.82 6.79 43.58
C LEU A 88 3.60 7.51 44.69
N ALA A 89 4.90 7.24 44.80
CA ALA A 89 5.72 7.93 45.80
C ALA A 89 6.29 9.24 45.24
N ASP A 90 6.42 10.28 46.06
CA ASP A 90 6.86 11.61 45.63
C ASP A 90 8.18 11.55 44.84
N ALA A 91 9.15 10.75 45.32
CA ALA A 91 10.41 10.51 44.61
C ALA A 91 10.25 9.89 43.21
N VAL A 92 9.24 9.05 43.01
CA VAL A 92 8.92 8.38 41.75
C VAL A 92 8.20 9.33 40.80
N GLU A 93 7.31 10.16 41.33
CA GLU A 93 6.57 11.17 40.56
C GLU A 93 7.51 12.16 39.88
N LEU A 94 8.54 12.62 40.61
CA LEU A 94 9.59 13.46 40.03
C LEU A 94 10.38 12.76 38.90
N GLN A 95 10.50 11.43 38.92
CA GLN A 95 11.15 10.67 37.85
C GLN A 95 10.25 10.56 36.62
N LEU A 96 8.93 10.46 36.81
CA LEU A 96 7.93 10.46 35.75
C LEU A 96 7.58 11.88 35.26
N ASN A 97 7.99 12.92 36.01
CA ASN A 97 7.64 14.33 35.84
C ASN A 97 6.14 14.61 36.04
N THR A 98 5.52 13.91 36.98
CA THR A 98 4.20 14.23 37.53
C THR A 98 4.32 15.19 38.74
N ASP A 99 3.21 15.77 39.19
CA ASP A 99 3.20 16.70 40.34
C ASP A 99 2.86 15.94 41.64
N PRO A 100 3.81 15.78 42.59
CA PRO A 100 3.62 14.99 43.80
C PRO A 100 2.66 15.56 44.83
N THR A 101 1.92 16.60 44.46
CA THR A 101 0.86 17.19 45.28
C THR A 101 -0.51 17.10 44.61
N VAL A 102 -0.59 16.48 43.43
CA VAL A 102 -1.78 16.39 42.60
C VAL A 102 -1.95 14.95 42.09
N ALA A 103 -2.89 14.24 42.71
CA ALA A 103 -3.17 12.83 42.45
C ALA A 103 -3.57 12.48 40.99
N ASP A 104 -3.76 13.47 40.12
CA ASP A 104 -4.16 13.33 38.72
C ASP A 104 -3.52 14.50 37.94
N THR A 105 -2.33 14.25 37.40
CA THR A 105 -1.46 15.29 36.84
C THR A 105 -2.01 15.87 35.55
N ASP A 106 -2.64 15.08 34.68
CA ASP A 106 -3.17 15.55 33.40
C ASP A 106 -4.66 15.89 33.42
N GLY A 107 -5.34 15.59 34.52
CA GLY A 107 -6.70 16.01 34.82
C GLY A 107 -7.76 15.24 34.05
N ASP A 108 -7.48 14.02 33.61
CA ASP A 108 -8.42 13.18 32.88
C ASP A 108 -9.36 12.38 33.79
N SER A 109 -9.18 12.46 35.12
CA SER A 109 -9.88 11.71 36.18
C SER A 109 -9.36 10.29 36.48
N LEU A 110 -8.24 9.88 35.90
CA LEU A 110 -7.50 8.67 36.25
C LEU A 110 -6.23 9.07 37.03
N VAL A 111 -6.10 8.58 38.27
CA VAL A 111 -4.96 8.97 39.12
C VAL A 111 -3.64 8.37 38.66
N ASP A 112 -2.54 9.12 38.75
CA ASP A 112 -1.21 8.77 38.21
C ASP A 112 -0.75 7.40 38.72
N GLY A 113 -0.94 7.14 40.01
CA GLY A 113 -0.64 5.87 40.66
C GLY A 113 -1.34 4.67 39.99
N ARG A 114 -2.59 4.83 39.51
CA ARG A 114 -3.34 3.75 38.80
C ARG A 114 -2.91 3.61 37.36
N GLU A 115 -2.64 4.71 36.69
CA GLU A 115 -2.13 4.73 35.33
C GLU A 115 -0.87 3.88 35.23
N VAL A 116 0.12 4.17 36.08
CA VAL A 116 1.41 3.49 36.09
C VAL A 116 1.28 2.04 36.57
N SER A 117 0.55 1.79 37.66
CA SER A 117 0.55 0.47 38.32
C SER A 117 -0.39 -0.56 37.68
N LYS A 118 -1.47 -0.11 37.01
CA LYS A 118 -2.54 -1.00 36.54
C LYS A 118 -2.78 -0.93 35.04
N TYR A 119 -2.83 0.26 34.46
CA TYR A 119 -3.25 0.43 33.06
C TYR A 119 -2.08 0.55 32.09
N GLY A 120 -0.90 0.96 32.58
CA GLY A 120 0.28 1.20 31.75
C GLY A 120 0.16 2.45 30.87
N THR A 121 -0.72 3.38 31.25
CA THR A 121 -0.94 4.67 30.58
C THR A 121 0.08 5.70 31.04
N ASN A 122 0.12 6.85 30.37
CA ASN A 122 1.06 7.93 30.65
C ASN A 122 0.38 9.04 31.46
N PRO A 123 0.75 9.25 32.74
CA PRO A 123 0.06 10.17 33.66
C PRO A 123 0.22 11.66 33.37
N ARG A 124 0.70 11.99 32.17
CA ARG A 124 0.90 13.36 31.71
C ARG A 124 0.14 13.64 30.42
N VAL A 125 -0.62 12.66 29.96
CA VAL A 125 -1.31 12.67 28.69
C VAL A 125 -2.66 12.00 28.88
N ALA A 126 -3.68 12.84 28.99
CA ALA A 126 -5.06 12.42 29.22
C ALA A 126 -5.62 11.39 28.22
N ASP A 127 -4.94 11.11 27.11
CA ASP A 127 -5.32 10.20 26.02
C ASP A 127 -4.02 9.56 25.51
N SER A 128 -3.65 8.43 26.13
CA SER A 128 -2.33 7.79 25.99
C SER A 128 -2.10 7.21 24.61
N ASP A 129 -3.14 6.68 23.96
CA ASP A 129 -3.06 6.09 22.62
C ASP A 129 -3.53 7.01 21.49
N ARG A 130 -4.07 8.17 21.84
CA ARG A 130 -4.45 9.27 20.95
C ARG A 130 -5.58 8.93 19.99
N ASP A 131 -6.49 8.04 20.39
CA ASP A 131 -7.70 7.74 19.65
C ASP A 131 -8.78 8.82 19.81
N GLY A 132 -8.61 9.69 20.82
CA GLY A 132 -9.46 10.82 21.16
C GLY A 132 -10.49 10.54 22.25
N LEU A 133 -10.44 9.40 22.93
CA LEU A 133 -11.01 9.17 24.26
C LEU A 133 -9.93 9.40 25.32
N SER A 134 -10.33 9.78 26.53
CA SER A 134 -9.36 9.83 27.63
C SER A 134 -9.13 8.44 28.22
N ASP A 135 -7.98 8.23 28.85
CA ASP A 135 -7.64 6.95 29.48
C ASP A 135 -8.70 6.54 30.50
N SER A 136 -9.20 7.51 31.28
CA SER A 136 -10.33 7.33 32.20
C SER A 136 -11.62 6.88 31.49
N THR A 137 -11.93 7.48 30.34
CA THR A 137 -13.14 7.19 29.55
C THR A 137 -13.11 5.78 28.99
N GLU A 138 -11.95 5.34 28.52
CA GLU A 138 -11.74 4.00 27.97
C GLU A 138 -11.83 2.92 29.06
N VAL A 139 -11.22 3.18 30.22
CA VAL A 139 -11.33 2.31 31.38
C VAL A 139 -12.79 2.12 31.82
N GLU A 140 -13.59 3.21 31.83
CA GLU A 140 -15.03 3.15 32.11
C GLU A 140 -15.81 2.44 30.99
N GLY A 141 -15.44 2.71 29.73
CA GLY A 141 -16.00 2.12 28.51
C GLY A 141 -15.62 0.66 28.28
N ARG A 142 -14.71 0.10 29.10
CA ARG A 142 -14.13 -1.25 28.98
C ARG A 142 -13.33 -1.46 27.70
N SER A 143 -12.81 -0.39 27.14
CA SER A 143 -11.79 -0.45 26.10
C SER A 143 -10.40 -0.34 26.74
N ASN A 144 -9.34 -0.43 25.94
CA ASN A 144 -7.97 -0.50 26.43
C ASN A 144 -7.26 0.83 26.18
N PRO A 145 -6.95 1.61 27.24
CA PRO A 145 -6.43 2.98 27.12
C PRO A 145 -5.00 3.11 26.57
N THR A 146 -4.41 1.99 26.15
CA THR A 146 -3.08 1.97 25.52
C THR A 146 -3.17 1.46 24.08
N ARG A 147 -4.39 1.34 23.55
CA ARG A 147 -4.68 0.74 22.24
C ARG A 147 -5.82 1.47 21.56
N TRP A 148 -5.41 2.25 20.57
CA TRP A 148 -6.28 2.94 19.62
C TRP A 148 -7.42 2.09 19.04
N ASP A 149 -7.27 0.77 18.94
CA ASP A 149 -8.32 -0.16 18.50
C ASP A 149 -8.20 -1.42 19.37
N THR A 150 -9.13 -1.53 20.32
CA THR A 150 -9.07 -2.52 21.39
C THR A 150 -9.20 -3.95 20.88
N ASP A 151 -10.13 -4.22 19.97
CA ASP A 151 -10.44 -5.57 19.47
C ASP A 151 -9.82 -5.90 18.09
N ARG A 152 -9.27 -4.89 17.42
CA ARG A 152 -8.51 -4.93 16.18
C ARG A 152 -9.34 -5.19 14.93
N ASP A 153 -10.59 -4.78 14.90
CA ASP A 153 -11.44 -4.88 13.72
C ASP A 153 -11.18 -3.78 12.68
N GLY A 154 -10.48 -2.71 13.08
CA GLY A 154 -10.12 -1.57 12.26
C GLY A 154 -10.91 -0.30 12.55
N LEU A 155 -11.82 -0.24 13.53
CA LEU A 155 -12.34 1.02 14.09
C LEU A 155 -11.57 1.37 15.36
N ASN A 156 -11.51 2.66 15.70
CA ASN A 156 -11.01 3.03 17.01
C ASN A 156 -12.12 3.16 18.03
N ASP A 157 -11.76 2.99 19.29
CA ASP A 157 -12.68 2.96 20.42
C ASP A 157 -13.55 4.23 20.44
N LYS A 158 -13.00 5.40 20.10
CA LYS A 158 -13.77 6.65 19.92
C LYS A 158 -14.82 6.55 18.81
N ARG A 159 -14.45 6.04 17.65
CA ARG A 159 -15.37 5.92 16.52
C ARG A 159 -16.45 4.89 16.82
N GLU A 160 -16.09 3.82 17.48
CA GLU A 160 -17.04 2.80 17.94
C GLU A 160 -18.03 3.39 18.95
N ALA A 161 -17.54 4.13 19.94
CA ALA A 161 -18.39 4.86 20.89
C ALA A 161 -19.35 5.84 20.19
N THR A 162 -18.90 6.45 19.07
CA THR A 162 -19.75 7.35 18.26
C THR A 162 -20.80 6.59 17.43
N LEU A 163 -20.44 5.40 16.94
CA LEU A 163 -21.33 4.54 16.15
C LEU A 163 -22.27 3.72 17.04
N GLY A 164 -21.95 3.56 18.32
CA GLY A 164 -22.68 2.69 19.25
C GLY A 164 -22.24 1.23 19.19
N THR A 165 -21.14 0.93 18.48
CA THR A 165 -20.54 -0.41 18.45
C THR A 165 -19.73 -0.66 19.72
N ASN A 166 -19.32 -1.91 19.95
CA ASN A 166 -18.63 -2.31 21.17
C ASN A 166 -17.11 -2.43 20.94
N PRO A 167 -16.28 -1.56 21.55
CA PRO A 167 -14.82 -1.57 21.36
C PRO A 167 -14.07 -2.85 21.72
N SER A 168 -14.73 -3.76 22.42
CA SER A 168 -14.15 -5.03 22.83
C SER A 168 -14.64 -6.22 22.00
N GLN A 169 -15.51 -5.99 21.00
CA GLN A 169 -16.12 -7.00 20.17
C GLN A 169 -16.03 -6.63 18.70
N ARG A 170 -15.16 -7.35 17.99
CA ARG A 170 -14.86 -7.12 16.57
C ARG A 170 -16.06 -7.02 15.63
N ASP A 171 -17.19 -7.56 16.04
CA ASP A 171 -18.41 -7.80 15.27
C ASP A 171 -19.54 -7.67 16.30
N THR A 172 -20.10 -6.46 16.37
CA THR A 172 -21.03 -6.04 17.43
C THR A 172 -22.39 -6.72 17.27
N ASP A 173 -22.85 -6.91 16.05
CA ASP A 173 -24.16 -7.49 15.78
C ASP A 173 -24.13 -9.02 15.58
N GLY A 174 -22.95 -9.60 15.40
CA GLY A 174 -22.69 -11.02 15.34
C GLY A 174 -23.00 -11.68 13.99
N ASP A 175 -23.06 -10.93 12.90
CA ASP A 175 -23.37 -11.47 11.57
C ASP A 175 -22.18 -12.18 10.87
N GLY A 176 -20.97 -11.99 11.40
CA GLY A 176 -19.73 -12.54 10.88
C GLY A 176 -18.85 -11.54 10.12
N ILE A 177 -19.29 -10.30 9.95
CA ILE A 177 -18.57 -9.18 9.35
C ILE A 177 -18.10 -8.24 10.47
N PRO A 178 -16.80 -7.95 10.57
CA PRO A 178 -16.33 -7.02 11.58
C PRO A 178 -16.79 -5.57 11.36
N ASP A 179 -17.09 -4.83 12.42
CA ASP A 179 -17.68 -3.47 12.35
C ASP A 179 -16.83 -2.53 11.49
N GLY A 180 -15.50 -2.63 11.62
CA GLY A 180 -14.55 -1.88 10.81
C GLY A 180 -14.57 -2.20 9.33
N LEU A 181 -14.95 -3.40 8.91
CA LEU A 181 -15.14 -3.72 7.50
C LEU A 181 -16.43 -3.10 6.97
N GLU A 182 -17.52 -3.16 7.71
CA GLU A 182 -18.81 -2.59 7.32
C GLU A 182 -18.70 -1.09 7.09
N VAL A 183 -18.07 -0.38 8.03
CA VAL A 183 -17.90 1.07 7.95
C VAL A 183 -16.90 1.48 6.85
N LYS A 184 -15.79 0.74 6.68
CA LYS A 184 -14.68 1.17 5.80
C LYS A 184 -14.73 0.60 4.39
N ARG A 185 -15.56 -0.40 4.11
CA ARG A 185 -15.59 -1.09 2.79
C ARG A 185 -16.96 -1.06 2.12
N PRO A 186 -17.59 0.11 1.91
CA PRO A 186 -18.90 0.19 1.25
C PRO A 186 -18.90 -0.31 -0.21
N SER A 187 -17.73 -0.42 -0.85
CA SER A 187 -17.62 -1.04 -2.19
C SER A 187 -17.72 -2.57 -2.17
N ILE A 188 -17.50 -3.18 -1.01
CA ILE A 188 -17.57 -4.63 -0.80
C ILE A 188 -18.85 -4.96 -0.03
N TYR A 189 -19.18 -4.22 1.03
CA TYR A 189 -20.39 -4.38 1.84
C TYR A 189 -21.26 -3.13 1.68
N PRO A 190 -22.01 -3.01 0.56
CA PRO A 190 -22.87 -1.87 0.35
C PRO A 190 -24.02 -1.87 1.37
N ASP A 191 -24.28 -0.70 1.95
CA ASP A 191 -25.36 -0.50 2.93
C ASP A 191 -25.24 -1.33 4.21
N ALA A 192 -24.03 -1.82 4.52
CA ALA A 192 -23.75 -2.52 5.76
C ALA A 192 -23.96 -1.63 6.99
N ASP A 193 -24.47 -2.22 8.06
CA ASP A 193 -24.74 -1.52 9.32
C ASP A 193 -24.21 -2.34 10.50
N PRO A 194 -23.14 -1.89 11.18
CA PRO A 194 -22.48 -2.68 12.24
C PRO A 194 -23.34 -2.90 13.49
N LEU A 195 -24.55 -2.33 13.52
CA LEU A 195 -25.53 -2.58 14.56
C LEU A 195 -26.70 -3.44 14.09
N ARG A 196 -26.74 -3.91 12.84
CA ARG A 196 -27.87 -4.65 12.26
C ARG A 196 -27.38 -5.75 11.32
N LYS A 197 -27.74 -6.98 11.67
CA LYS A 197 -27.24 -8.17 10.96
C LYS A 197 -27.47 -8.11 9.47
N ASP A 198 -26.41 -8.31 8.71
CA ASP A 198 -26.41 -8.41 7.27
C ASP A 198 -26.11 -9.84 6.80
N VAL A 199 -26.70 -10.22 5.67
CA VAL A 199 -26.35 -11.45 4.95
C VAL A 199 -26.08 -11.10 3.51
N TYR A 200 -24.85 -11.32 3.07
CA TYR A 200 -24.44 -11.07 1.69
C TYR A 200 -24.43 -12.35 0.86
N VAL A 201 -25.12 -12.32 -0.28
CA VAL A 201 -25.16 -13.42 -1.25
C VAL A 201 -24.69 -12.91 -2.61
N GLU A 202 -23.67 -13.56 -3.15
CA GLU A 202 -23.23 -13.42 -4.53
C GLU A 202 -24.02 -14.41 -5.37
N LEU A 203 -24.78 -13.92 -6.36
CA LEU A 203 -25.66 -14.73 -7.17
C LEU A 203 -25.23 -14.69 -8.64
N ASP A 204 -24.64 -15.80 -9.07
CA ASP A 204 -24.42 -16.12 -10.46
C ASP A 204 -25.61 -16.86 -11.03
N TYR A 205 -25.91 -16.66 -12.31
CA TYR A 205 -27.11 -17.27 -12.91
C TYR A 205 -26.90 -17.73 -14.34
N MET A 206 -27.47 -18.88 -14.70
CA MET A 206 -27.40 -19.39 -16.06
C MET A 206 -28.29 -18.60 -17.01
N THR A 207 -27.74 -18.30 -18.20
CA THR A 207 -28.48 -17.69 -19.31
C THR A 207 -28.45 -18.56 -20.56
N GLY A 208 -29.55 -18.53 -21.32
CA GLY A 208 -29.77 -19.40 -22.48
C GLY A 208 -30.80 -20.49 -22.20
N ASN A 209 -31.22 -21.21 -23.24
CA ASN A 209 -32.29 -22.22 -23.17
C ASN A 209 -33.63 -21.71 -22.59
N GLY A 210 -33.95 -20.42 -22.80
CA GLY A 210 -35.18 -19.80 -22.29
C GLY A 210 -35.03 -19.07 -20.95
N LEU A 211 -33.90 -19.24 -20.25
CA LEU A 211 -33.61 -18.56 -18.99
C LEU A 211 -32.96 -17.19 -19.18
N SER A 212 -33.35 -16.28 -18.30
CA SER A 212 -32.92 -14.89 -18.18
C SER A 212 -32.69 -14.55 -16.71
N ARG A 213 -32.08 -13.39 -16.43
CA ARG A 213 -31.90 -12.88 -15.06
C ARG A 213 -33.23 -12.82 -14.27
N ASN A 214 -34.33 -12.47 -14.94
CA ASN A 214 -35.61 -12.22 -14.30
C ASN A 214 -36.28 -13.51 -13.77
N ASP A 215 -35.82 -14.67 -14.22
CA ASP A 215 -36.35 -15.96 -13.74
C ASP A 215 -35.85 -16.29 -12.33
N TYR A 216 -34.78 -15.64 -11.86
CA TYR A 216 -34.19 -15.82 -10.53
C TYR A 216 -34.61 -14.69 -9.57
N ASN A 217 -35.92 -14.53 -9.35
CA ASN A 217 -36.45 -13.52 -8.44
C ASN A 217 -36.23 -13.92 -6.96
N THR A 218 -35.74 -12.99 -6.15
CA THR A 218 -35.48 -13.18 -4.71
C THR A 218 -36.17 -12.14 -3.82
N GLU A 219 -37.07 -11.30 -4.38
CA GLU A 219 -37.69 -10.18 -3.67
C GLU A 219 -38.44 -10.61 -2.39
N GLU A 220 -39.28 -11.64 -2.46
CA GLU A 220 -40.04 -12.10 -1.29
C GLU A 220 -39.14 -12.69 -0.19
N VAL A 221 -37.99 -13.26 -0.57
CA VAL A 221 -37.01 -13.79 0.40
C VAL A 221 -36.31 -12.64 1.13
N VAL A 222 -36.01 -11.54 0.44
CA VAL A 222 -35.46 -10.33 1.06
C VAL A 222 -36.46 -9.72 2.05
N GLU A 223 -37.75 -9.68 1.71
CA GLU A 223 -38.81 -9.18 2.61
C GLU A 223 -39.00 -10.07 3.85
N GLU A 224 -38.92 -11.40 3.70
CA GLU A 224 -38.97 -12.34 4.81
C GLU A 224 -37.82 -12.10 5.81
N PHE A 225 -36.58 -11.95 5.32
CA PHE A 225 -35.44 -11.64 6.18
C PHE A 225 -35.58 -10.27 6.86
N ALA A 226 -36.07 -9.26 6.14
CA ALA A 226 -36.27 -7.92 6.70
C ALA A 226 -37.30 -7.89 7.85
N THR A 227 -38.20 -8.88 7.91
CA THR A 227 -39.22 -9.01 8.96
C THR A 227 -38.94 -10.16 9.95
N ALA A 228 -37.74 -10.74 9.88
CA ALA A 228 -37.32 -11.82 10.77
C ALA A 228 -37.41 -11.38 12.25
N PRO A 229 -37.90 -12.24 13.16
CA PRO A 229 -38.00 -11.95 14.59
C PRO A 229 -36.63 -12.08 15.29
N VAL A 230 -35.67 -11.30 14.83
CA VAL A 230 -34.28 -11.27 15.29
C VAL A 230 -33.95 -9.85 15.73
N THR A 231 -33.62 -9.68 17.00
CA THR A 231 -33.28 -8.36 17.57
C THR A 231 -31.83 -8.00 17.31
N ASN A 232 -31.60 -6.73 16.97
CA ASN A 232 -30.30 -6.13 16.71
C ASN A 232 -29.81 -5.24 17.87
N PRO A 233 -28.49 -5.00 17.98
CA PRO A 233 -27.91 -4.08 18.97
C PRO A 233 -28.59 -2.70 19.08
N ASP A 234 -29.05 -2.13 17.96
CA ASP A 234 -29.77 -0.85 17.93
C ASP A 234 -31.24 -0.92 18.42
N GLY A 235 -31.73 -2.12 18.75
CA GLY A 235 -33.09 -2.40 19.18
C GLY A 235 -34.10 -2.62 18.05
N THR A 236 -33.67 -2.59 16.79
CA THR A 236 -34.51 -2.96 15.65
C THR A 236 -34.67 -4.48 15.54
N GLU A 237 -35.62 -4.92 14.71
CA GLU A 237 -35.77 -6.33 14.32
C GLU A 237 -35.46 -6.51 12.82
N GLY A 238 -35.17 -7.74 12.44
CA GLY A 238 -34.92 -8.16 11.06
C GLY A 238 -33.45 -8.38 10.74
N ILE A 239 -33.20 -8.98 9.56
CA ILE A 239 -31.88 -9.20 8.97
C ILE A 239 -31.90 -8.57 7.57
N ALA A 240 -30.88 -7.81 7.22
CA ALA A 240 -30.75 -7.24 5.88
C ALA A 240 -30.10 -8.27 4.94
N LEU A 241 -30.89 -8.80 3.99
CA LEU A 241 -30.40 -9.75 2.99
C LEU A 241 -29.99 -9.02 1.70
N HIS A 242 -28.70 -8.97 1.43
CA HIS A 242 -28.09 -8.30 0.28
C HIS A 242 -27.78 -9.30 -0.83
N ILE A 243 -28.60 -9.31 -1.88
CA ILE A 243 -28.40 -10.16 -3.05
C ILE A 243 -27.69 -9.38 -4.16
N ARG A 244 -26.42 -9.73 -4.40
CA ARG A 244 -25.60 -9.17 -5.49
C ARG A 244 -25.62 -10.09 -6.70
N TYR A 245 -26.46 -9.77 -7.68
CA TYR A 245 -26.43 -10.42 -8.99
C TYR A 245 -25.13 -10.04 -9.71
N ASP A 246 -24.22 -11.00 -9.90
CA ASP A 246 -22.88 -10.70 -10.42
C ASP A 246 -22.77 -10.93 -11.92
N GLU A 247 -22.63 -12.18 -12.37
CA GLU A 247 -22.49 -12.48 -13.78
C GLU A 247 -23.37 -13.60 -14.33
N ALA A 248 -23.67 -13.46 -15.62
CA ALA A 248 -24.40 -14.45 -16.39
C ALA A 248 -23.45 -15.57 -16.82
N VAL A 249 -23.74 -16.79 -16.38
CA VAL A 249 -22.97 -17.98 -16.70
C VAL A 249 -23.58 -18.69 -17.92
N PRO A 250 -22.78 -19.17 -18.89
CA PRO A 250 -23.32 -19.90 -20.04
C PRO A 250 -24.05 -21.18 -19.63
N TYR A 251 -25.24 -21.39 -20.20
CA TYR A 251 -26.02 -22.62 -20.02
C TYR A 251 -25.20 -23.89 -20.24
N ARG A 252 -25.38 -24.87 -19.34
CA ARG A 252 -24.91 -26.25 -19.50
C ARG A 252 -25.90 -27.24 -18.90
N ASP A 253 -26.06 -28.38 -19.58
CA ASP A 253 -26.85 -29.50 -19.07
C ASP A 253 -26.09 -30.23 -17.93
N GLY A 254 -26.81 -30.58 -16.85
CA GLY A 254 -26.32 -31.46 -15.79
C GLY A 254 -25.24 -30.85 -14.89
N ILE A 255 -25.64 -29.97 -13.96
CA ILE A 255 -24.78 -29.55 -12.84
C ILE A 255 -24.80 -30.63 -11.75
N TYR A 256 -23.62 -31.09 -11.34
CA TYR A 256 -23.43 -32.12 -10.32
C TYR A 256 -22.66 -31.55 -9.11
N PHE A 257 -23.25 -31.65 -7.93
CA PHE A 257 -22.67 -31.22 -6.65
C PHE A 257 -22.00 -32.39 -5.90
N SER A 258 -20.89 -32.11 -5.23
CA SER A 258 -19.89 -33.11 -4.80
C SER A 258 -20.26 -33.99 -3.60
N SER A 259 -21.33 -33.68 -2.85
CA SER A 259 -21.69 -34.47 -1.66
C SER A 259 -22.24 -35.86 -1.96
N VAL A 260 -22.49 -36.22 -3.23
CA VAL A 260 -23.18 -37.47 -3.62
C VAL A 260 -22.44 -38.32 -4.68
N SER A 261 -21.53 -37.74 -5.49
CA SER A 261 -20.87 -38.50 -6.57
C SER A 261 -19.63 -39.25 -6.08
N ARG A 262 -19.60 -40.58 -6.23
CA ARG A 262 -18.37 -41.41 -6.08
C ARG A 262 -17.40 -41.26 -7.26
N ASN A 263 -17.72 -40.44 -8.26
CA ASN A 263 -16.92 -40.23 -9.45
C ASN A 263 -16.47 -38.76 -9.51
N GLU A 264 -15.24 -38.52 -9.06
CA GLU A 264 -14.60 -37.19 -8.97
C GLU A 264 -14.54 -36.45 -10.32
N ASN A 265 -14.71 -37.16 -11.45
CA ASN A 265 -14.69 -36.58 -12.80
C ASN A 265 -16.00 -35.92 -13.25
N LEU A 266 -17.07 -35.97 -12.46
CA LEU A 266 -18.38 -35.38 -12.80
C LEU A 266 -18.74 -34.13 -11.98
N ASN A 267 -18.03 -33.85 -10.88
CA ASN A 267 -18.28 -32.68 -10.04
C ASN A 267 -17.88 -31.39 -10.79
N ASN A 268 -18.88 -30.60 -11.20
CA ASN A 268 -18.64 -29.35 -11.92
C ASN A 268 -19.02 -28.12 -11.11
N PHE A 269 -19.83 -28.22 -10.04
CA PHE A 269 -20.19 -27.06 -9.21
C PHE A 269 -18.97 -26.38 -8.59
N ASP A 270 -18.05 -27.13 -7.97
CA ASP A 270 -16.83 -26.56 -7.39
C ASP A 270 -15.93 -25.91 -8.46
N ALA A 271 -16.02 -26.35 -9.72
CA ALA A 271 -15.30 -25.74 -10.85
C ALA A 271 -15.96 -24.46 -11.36
N TYR A 272 -17.27 -24.31 -11.20
CA TYR A 272 -17.99 -23.05 -11.44
C TYR A 272 -17.66 -22.05 -10.35
N GLU A 273 -17.81 -22.43 -9.08
CA GLU A 273 -17.45 -21.60 -7.93
C GLU A 273 -16.00 -21.12 -8.04
N ALA A 274 -15.02 -22.00 -8.27
CA ALA A 274 -13.62 -21.62 -8.37
C ALA A 274 -13.29 -20.67 -9.55
N LYS A 275 -14.20 -20.53 -10.51
CA LYS A 275 -14.01 -19.73 -11.71
C LYS A 275 -14.74 -18.39 -11.66
N PHE A 276 -15.96 -18.39 -11.11
CA PHE A 276 -16.89 -17.27 -11.20
C PHE A 276 -17.15 -16.60 -9.85
N ARG A 277 -16.75 -17.22 -8.73
CA ARG A 277 -16.85 -16.59 -7.41
C ARG A 277 -15.87 -15.41 -7.29
N ASP A 278 -16.39 -14.20 -7.28
CA ASP A 278 -15.64 -12.94 -7.24
C ASP A 278 -15.40 -12.42 -5.80
N PHE A 279 -16.24 -12.85 -4.84
CA PHE A 279 -16.18 -12.42 -3.44
C PHE A 279 -15.67 -13.53 -2.51
N GLU A 280 -14.87 -14.46 -3.04
CA GLU A 280 -14.23 -15.53 -2.26
C GLU A 280 -13.54 -14.94 -1.02
N ARG A 281 -13.96 -15.42 0.17
CA ARG A 281 -13.40 -15.02 1.48
C ARG A 281 -13.59 -13.54 1.81
N LYS A 282 -14.72 -12.96 1.39
CA LYS A 282 -15.19 -11.64 1.83
C LYS A 282 -16.54 -11.70 2.53
N GLY A 283 -16.88 -12.77 3.24
CA GLY A 283 -18.17 -12.84 3.95
C GLY A 283 -19.41 -13.05 3.06
N TYR A 284 -19.23 -13.37 1.77
CA TYR A 284 -20.35 -13.68 0.86
C TYR A 284 -20.66 -15.18 0.82
N HIS A 285 -21.95 -15.51 0.92
CA HIS A 285 -22.50 -16.79 0.49
C HIS A 285 -22.53 -16.82 -1.04
N TYR A 286 -22.20 -17.96 -1.64
CA TYR A 286 -22.22 -18.12 -3.10
C TYR A 286 -23.45 -18.89 -3.57
N ALA A 287 -24.26 -18.29 -4.45
CA ALA A 287 -25.44 -18.90 -5.04
C ALA A 287 -25.27 -19.04 -6.56
N LEU A 288 -25.60 -20.22 -7.10
CA LEU A 288 -25.64 -20.45 -8.54
C LEU A 288 -27.06 -20.85 -8.99
N GLY A 289 -27.71 -19.97 -9.74
CA GLY A 289 -28.96 -20.24 -10.42
C GLY A 289 -28.77 -21.13 -11.65
N VAL A 290 -29.48 -22.26 -11.71
CA VAL A 290 -29.30 -23.30 -12.75
C VAL A 290 -30.65 -23.78 -13.31
N ASN A 291 -30.62 -24.54 -14.41
CA ASN A 291 -31.85 -25.02 -15.10
C ASN A 291 -32.26 -26.46 -14.75
N ASP A 292 -31.31 -27.34 -14.40
CA ASP A 292 -31.55 -28.77 -14.15
C ASP A 292 -30.48 -29.29 -13.18
N LEU A 293 -30.86 -29.52 -11.92
CA LEU A 293 -30.00 -30.12 -10.89
C LEU A 293 -30.15 -31.64 -10.87
N GLN A 294 -29.17 -32.35 -11.42
CA GLN A 294 -29.24 -33.81 -11.48
C GLN A 294 -28.71 -34.49 -10.22
N ARG A 295 -29.59 -35.17 -9.49
CA ARG A 295 -29.23 -36.12 -8.41
C ARG A 295 -28.95 -37.52 -9.00
N SER A 296 -27.87 -38.16 -8.55
CA SER A 296 -27.42 -39.44 -9.11
C SER A 296 -28.29 -40.66 -8.78
N ASN A 297 -29.39 -40.51 -8.05
CA ASN A 297 -30.34 -41.59 -7.75
C ASN A 297 -31.78 -41.09 -7.87
N ALA A 298 -32.56 -41.84 -8.64
CA ALA A 298 -33.95 -41.60 -8.97
C ALA A 298 -34.91 -41.68 -7.77
N ASP A 299 -36.05 -41.01 -7.97
CA ASP A 299 -37.32 -41.11 -7.26
C ASP A 299 -37.43 -40.42 -5.89
N THR A 300 -38.36 -39.45 -5.89
CA THR A 300 -38.97 -38.72 -4.76
C THR A 300 -38.11 -37.65 -4.07
N MET A 301 -38.29 -36.39 -4.48
CA MET A 301 -38.43 -35.19 -3.63
C MET A 301 -38.43 -33.91 -4.48
N ARG A 302 -39.12 -32.88 -3.98
CA ARG A 302 -39.72 -31.79 -4.78
C ARG A 302 -38.86 -30.53 -5.02
N LEU A 303 -37.57 -30.51 -4.70
CA LEU A 303 -36.79 -29.27 -4.73
C LEU A 303 -35.50 -29.40 -5.54
N GLY A 304 -35.42 -28.62 -6.62
CA GLY A 304 -34.28 -28.50 -7.52
C GLY A 304 -33.18 -27.64 -6.91
N GLY A 305 -32.66 -28.05 -5.75
CA GLY A 305 -31.66 -27.30 -4.98
C GLY A 305 -30.61 -28.21 -4.31
N MET A 306 -29.42 -27.65 -4.07
CA MET A 306 -28.32 -28.29 -3.34
C MET A 306 -27.45 -27.27 -2.59
N ALA A 307 -27.28 -27.44 -1.28
CA ALA A 307 -26.48 -26.55 -0.44
C ALA A 307 -25.30 -27.23 0.29
N GLY A 308 -24.19 -26.48 0.38
CA GLY A 308 -23.08 -26.66 1.30
C GLY A 308 -23.10 -25.57 2.39
N VAL A 309 -22.09 -25.51 3.26
CA VAL A 309 -21.95 -24.34 4.16
C VAL A 309 -21.42 -23.16 3.32
N GLY A 310 -22.09 -22.01 3.37
CA GLY A 310 -21.65 -20.80 2.66
C GLY A 310 -21.85 -20.82 1.13
N LYS A 311 -22.49 -21.85 0.56
CA LYS A 311 -22.70 -21.97 -0.88
C LYS A 311 -23.86 -22.88 -1.27
N PHE A 312 -24.55 -22.60 -2.37
CA PHE A 312 -25.64 -23.44 -2.87
C PHE A 312 -25.93 -23.24 -4.37
N ALA A 313 -26.67 -24.18 -4.96
CA ALA A 313 -27.25 -24.08 -6.28
C ALA A 313 -28.76 -24.26 -6.20
N PHE A 314 -29.51 -23.57 -7.06
CA PHE A 314 -30.97 -23.60 -7.06
C PHE A 314 -31.55 -23.43 -8.47
N GLU A 315 -32.66 -24.11 -8.75
CA GLU A 315 -33.52 -23.86 -9.91
C GLU A 315 -34.30 -22.55 -9.72
N PRO A 316 -34.80 -21.90 -10.80
CA PRO A 316 -35.37 -20.54 -10.75
C PRO A 316 -36.74 -20.50 -10.05
N ASP A 317 -36.71 -20.65 -8.73
CA ASP A 317 -37.84 -20.67 -7.82
C ASP A 317 -37.40 -20.11 -6.46
N GLN A 318 -38.16 -19.13 -5.95
CA GLN A 318 -37.82 -18.42 -4.73
C GLN A 318 -37.93 -19.28 -3.46
N SER A 319 -38.85 -20.27 -3.45
CA SER A 319 -38.99 -21.21 -2.33
C SER A 319 -37.79 -22.13 -2.28
N VAL A 320 -37.31 -22.59 -3.44
CA VAL A 320 -36.06 -23.36 -3.55
C VAL A 320 -34.86 -22.50 -3.12
N PHE A 321 -34.77 -21.25 -3.56
CA PHE A 321 -33.71 -20.34 -3.12
C PHE A 321 -33.70 -20.17 -1.59
N ALA A 322 -34.85 -19.89 -0.99
CA ALA A 322 -34.98 -19.75 0.46
C ALA A 322 -34.60 -21.04 1.19
N HIS A 323 -35.07 -22.20 0.73
CA HIS A 323 -34.71 -23.50 1.30
C HIS A 323 -33.19 -23.73 1.32
N GLU A 324 -32.52 -23.50 0.18
CA GLU A 324 -31.08 -23.73 0.07
C GLU A 324 -30.25 -22.66 0.80
N LEU A 325 -30.73 -21.42 0.86
CA LEU A 325 -30.15 -20.38 1.70
C LEU A 325 -30.21 -20.77 3.18
N GLY A 326 -31.32 -21.34 3.66
CA GLY A 326 -31.45 -21.86 5.02
C GLY A 326 -30.38 -22.90 5.38
N HIS A 327 -30.11 -23.84 4.47
CA HIS A 327 -29.00 -24.79 4.63
C HIS A 327 -27.62 -24.12 4.62
N SER A 328 -27.43 -23.12 3.74
CA SER A 328 -26.20 -22.34 3.62
C SER A 328 -25.90 -21.59 4.93
N LEU A 329 -26.96 -21.13 5.61
CA LEU A 329 -26.95 -20.44 6.91
C LEU A 329 -26.97 -21.40 8.11
N GLY A 330 -26.95 -22.71 7.90
CA GLY A 330 -26.68 -23.70 8.96
C GLY A 330 -27.87 -24.56 9.43
N LEU A 331 -29.05 -24.42 8.83
CA LEU A 331 -30.19 -25.31 9.13
C LEU A 331 -29.92 -26.72 8.58
N LYS A 332 -29.45 -27.67 9.41
CA LYS A 332 -29.15 -29.05 8.99
C LYS A 332 -29.54 -30.07 10.05
N GLU A 333 -30.08 -31.22 9.63
CA GLU A 333 -30.30 -32.42 10.45
C GLU A 333 -31.23 -32.24 11.67
N PHE A 334 -32.16 -31.29 11.63
CA PHE A 334 -33.16 -31.08 12.68
C PHE A 334 -34.50 -31.75 12.36
N ARG A 335 -35.36 -31.93 13.38
CA ARG A 335 -36.70 -32.51 13.19
C ARG A 335 -37.58 -31.54 12.40
N GLY A 336 -37.86 -31.88 11.15
CA GLY A 336 -38.75 -31.11 10.27
C GLY A 336 -38.05 -30.61 9.01
N VAL A 337 -36.76 -30.28 9.11
CA VAL A 337 -35.89 -29.97 7.97
C VAL A 337 -35.80 -31.20 7.07
N ASP A 338 -35.95 -31.01 5.75
CA ASP A 338 -35.90 -32.05 4.73
C ASP A 338 -36.85 -33.25 4.97
N SER A 339 -37.94 -33.03 5.69
CA SER A 339 -38.80 -34.12 6.16
C SER A 339 -40.16 -34.12 5.49
N GLU A 340 -40.46 -35.18 4.73
CA GLU A 340 -41.82 -35.49 4.27
C GLU A 340 -42.75 -36.01 5.37
N LYS A 341 -42.20 -36.41 6.53
CA LYS A 341 -42.97 -37.04 7.61
C LYS A 341 -43.64 -36.05 8.56
N ILE A 342 -43.20 -34.80 8.57
CA ILE A 342 -43.66 -33.78 9.51
C ILE A 342 -44.63 -32.86 8.76
N PRO A 343 -45.91 -32.75 9.19
CA PRO A 343 -46.86 -31.84 8.58
C PRO A 343 -46.37 -30.39 8.66
N TYR A 344 -46.63 -29.60 7.62
CA TYR A 344 -46.30 -28.16 7.62
C TYR A 344 -46.91 -27.41 8.81
N SER A 345 -48.08 -27.82 9.29
CA SER A 345 -48.70 -27.23 10.49
C SER A 345 -47.93 -27.48 11.80
N GLU A 346 -47.08 -28.51 11.85
CA GLU A 346 -46.24 -28.78 13.04
C GLU A 346 -44.87 -28.09 12.96
N TYR A 347 -44.41 -27.77 11.76
CA TYR A 347 -43.15 -27.09 11.46
C TYR A 347 -43.34 -26.24 10.18
N PRO A 348 -43.88 -25.00 10.34
CA PRO A 348 -44.23 -24.12 9.23
C PRO A 348 -42.99 -23.38 8.72
N SER A 349 -42.13 -24.11 8.03
CA SER A 349 -40.86 -23.61 7.48
C SER A 349 -40.71 -24.04 6.04
N VAL A 350 -40.07 -23.20 5.22
CA VAL A 350 -39.63 -23.54 3.86
C VAL A 350 -38.68 -24.74 3.85
N MET A 351 -38.01 -25.01 4.97
CA MET A 351 -37.16 -26.20 5.16
C MET A 351 -37.93 -27.52 5.19
N ASN A 352 -39.27 -27.50 5.28
CA ASN A 352 -40.12 -28.67 5.30
C ASN A 352 -40.56 -29.05 3.87
N TYR A 353 -40.34 -30.30 3.43
CA TYR A 353 -40.76 -30.74 2.08
C TYR A 353 -42.28 -30.79 1.86
N ASN A 354 -43.08 -30.65 2.93
CA ASN A 354 -44.53 -30.47 2.84
C ASN A 354 -44.96 -28.99 2.75
N SER A 355 -44.03 -28.05 2.60
CA SER A 355 -44.32 -26.63 2.47
C SER A 355 -45.12 -26.32 1.18
N PRO A 356 -45.93 -25.25 1.19
CA PRO A 356 -46.48 -24.68 -0.04
C PRO A 356 -45.37 -24.30 -1.03
N ASN A 357 -45.62 -24.41 -2.33
CA ASN A 357 -44.63 -24.13 -3.37
C ASN A 357 -44.15 -22.66 -3.40
N ASP A 358 -44.93 -21.75 -2.82
CA ASP A 358 -44.66 -20.32 -2.71
C ASP A 358 -44.16 -19.91 -1.32
N ALA A 359 -43.92 -20.86 -0.42
CA ALA A 359 -43.46 -20.55 0.93
C ALA A 359 -41.98 -20.15 0.91
N VAL A 360 -41.67 -18.99 1.50
CA VAL A 360 -40.29 -18.50 1.70
C VAL A 360 -39.91 -18.36 3.17
N GLY A 361 -40.88 -18.51 4.08
CA GLY A 361 -40.72 -18.24 5.50
C GLY A 361 -40.13 -19.38 6.33
N TYR A 362 -39.56 -19.01 7.47
CA TYR A 362 -38.91 -19.94 8.41
C TYR A 362 -39.69 -20.06 9.72
N ALA A 363 -39.55 -21.19 10.43
CA ALA A 363 -40.28 -21.40 11.68
C ALA A 363 -39.76 -20.49 12.80
N THR A 364 -40.68 -19.87 13.54
CA THR A 364 -40.36 -18.96 14.67
C THR A 364 -40.29 -19.70 16.01
N GLY A 365 -40.77 -20.94 16.06
CA GLY A 365 -40.82 -21.79 17.24
C GLY A 365 -42.08 -21.56 18.07
N GLY A 366 -42.56 -22.62 18.72
CA GLY A 366 -43.76 -22.59 19.57
C GLY A 366 -45.07 -22.87 18.85
N GLU A 367 -45.06 -23.08 17.55
CA GLU A 367 -46.24 -23.46 16.74
C GLU A 367 -46.69 -24.90 17.05
N SER A 368 -45.75 -25.75 17.49
CA SER A 368 -45.99 -27.05 18.12
C SER A 368 -45.00 -27.26 19.26
N GLY A 369 -45.29 -28.18 20.20
CA GLY A 369 -44.38 -28.52 21.30
C GLY A 369 -43.03 -29.14 20.88
N THR A 370 -42.79 -29.21 19.57
CA THR A 370 -41.63 -29.82 18.93
C THR A 370 -41.10 -29.01 17.74
N SER A 371 -41.70 -27.84 17.46
CA SER A 371 -41.26 -26.92 16.40
C SER A 371 -39.99 -26.22 16.83
N GLN A 372 -38.95 -26.27 16.00
CA GLN A 372 -37.72 -25.53 16.22
C GLN A 372 -37.87 -24.08 15.76
N ASN A 373 -37.19 -23.16 16.45
CA ASN A 373 -37.00 -21.80 15.96
C ASN A 373 -35.80 -21.79 15.00
N ASP A 374 -36.08 -21.66 13.71
CA ASP A 374 -35.08 -21.63 12.65
C ASP A 374 -34.23 -20.36 12.71
N TRP A 375 -34.85 -19.21 12.98
CA TRP A 375 -34.17 -17.91 13.09
C TRP A 375 -33.10 -17.90 14.18
N SER A 376 -33.34 -18.59 15.29
CA SER A 376 -32.35 -18.79 16.36
C SER A 376 -31.16 -19.59 15.87
N VAL A 377 -31.36 -20.60 15.01
CA VAL A 377 -30.24 -21.35 14.42
C VAL A 377 -29.49 -20.45 13.45
N ILE A 378 -30.18 -19.81 12.50
CA ILE A 378 -29.60 -18.90 11.50
C ILE A 378 -28.71 -17.86 12.18
N THR A 379 -29.20 -17.19 13.22
CA THR A 379 -28.44 -16.16 13.94
C THR A 379 -27.19 -16.70 14.63
N ASN A 380 -27.20 -17.97 15.08
CA ASN A 380 -26.05 -18.60 15.71
C ASN A 380 -25.03 -19.18 14.71
N SER A 381 -25.36 -19.19 13.41
CA SER A 381 -24.53 -19.79 12.37
C SER A 381 -24.27 -18.92 11.14
N MET A 382 -24.81 -17.71 11.05
CA MET A 382 -24.58 -16.76 9.95
C MET A 382 -23.10 -16.52 9.67
N GLY A 383 -22.26 -16.31 10.69
CA GLY A 383 -20.80 -16.17 10.51
C GLY A 383 -20.04 -17.47 10.17
N ARG A 384 -20.68 -18.65 10.16
CA ARG A 384 -19.97 -19.93 9.98
C ARG A 384 -19.64 -20.21 8.51
N GLY A 385 -18.35 -20.43 8.23
CA GLY A 385 -17.86 -20.72 6.89
C GLY A 385 -17.58 -19.47 6.05
N LEU A 386 -17.87 -18.30 6.61
CA LEU A 386 -17.39 -17.02 6.13
C LEU A 386 -15.93 -16.85 6.58
N ASP A 387 -15.01 -16.76 5.62
CA ASP A 387 -13.62 -16.41 5.91
C ASP A 387 -13.43 -14.90 5.76
N THR A 388 -13.87 -14.10 6.73
CA THR A 388 -13.45 -12.69 6.80
C THR A 388 -11.98 -12.54 7.18
N ASN A 389 -11.27 -13.63 7.51
CA ASN A 389 -9.82 -13.60 7.70
C ASN A 389 -9.03 -13.50 6.39
N GLY A 390 -9.63 -13.82 5.24
CA GLY A 390 -9.13 -13.44 3.92
C GLY A 390 -9.19 -11.92 3.67
N VAL A 391 -10.13 -11.25 4.37
CA VAL A 391 -10.22 -9.81 4.59
C VAL A 391 -9.64 -9.42 5.95
N ARG A 392 -8.76 -10.24 6.56
CA ARG A 392 -7.85 -9.70 7.58
C ARG A 392 -7.15 -8.57 6.88
N ALA A 393 -7.46 -7.36 7.31
CA ALA A 393 -6.57 -6.25 7.17
C ALA A 393 -5.22 -6.73 7.72
N ARG A 394 -4.35 -7.26 6.84
CA ARG A 394 -2.91 -7.28 7.08
C ARG A 394 -2.36 -5.86 6.95
N CYS A 395 -3.17 -4.87 7.30
CA CYS A 395 -2.98 -3.42 7.19
C CYS A 395 -4.03 -2.70 8.06
N VAL A 396 -4.19 -3.12 9.32
CA VAL A 396 -4.88 -2.31 10.34
C VAL A 396 -3.84 -1.73 11.26
N ASN A 397 -4.02 -0.50 11.75
CA ASN A 397 -3.28 0.00 12.91
C ASN A 397 -3.60 -0.95 14.09
N PRO A 398 -2.64 -1.60 14.78
CA PRO A 398 -1.27 -1.19 15.10
C PRO A 398 -0.18 -1.68 14.13
N GLU A 399 -0.48 -1.86 12.84
CA GLU A 399 0.56 -2.24 11.88
C GLU A 399 1.51 -1.09 11.59
N PHE A 400 1.05 0.17 11.59
CA PHE A 400 1.90 1.37 11.51
C PHE A 400 2.57 1.66 12.87
N ALA A 401 3.73 2.32 12.85
CA ALA A 401 4.47 2.61 14.08
C ALA A 401 3.77 3.66 14.96
N GLY A 402 2.83 4.41 14.38
CA GLY A 402 2.08 5.48 15.00
C GLY A 402 1.24 6.25 13.98
N GLY A 403 0.55 7.28 14.45
CA GLY A 403 -0.23 8.21 13.64
C GLY A 403 -1.60 7.73 13.18
N VAL A 404 -2.42 8.66 12.67
CA VAL A 404 -3.83 8.41 12.30
C VAL A 404 -4.13 8.75 10.83
N GLY A 405 -3.10 9.01 10.02
CA GLY A 405 -3.26 9.28 8.59
C GLY A 405 -3.74 10.70 8.24
N THR A 406 -3.83 11.61 9.20
CA THR A 406 -4.17 13.02 8.95
C THR A 406 -2.94 13.82 8.57
N GLU A 407 -3.12 15.04 8.03
CA GLU A 407 -1.98 15.89 7.64
C GLU A 407 -1.13 16.30 8.85
N SER A 408 -1.75 16.56 10.01
CA SER A 408 -1.05 16.91 11.26
C SER A 408 -0.54 15.70 12.05
N ASN A 409 -1.00 14.50 11.70
CA ASN A 409 -0.62 13.25 12.37
C ASN A 409 -0.64 12.09 11.35
N PRO A 410 0.35 12.05 10.44
CA PRO A 410 0.42 11.04 9.38
C PRO A 410 0.72 9.67 9.95
N TYR A 411 0.31 8.59 9.26
CA TYR A 411 0.71 7.24 9.63
C TYR A 411 2.24 7.09 9.52
N GLU A 412 2.86 6.59 10.58
CA GLU A 412 4.30 6.38 10.66
C GLU A 412 4.71 5.02 10.06
N VAL A 413 5.67 5.06 9.14
CA VAL A 413 6.12 3.90 8.36
C VAL A 413 7.60 3.64 8.63
N GLU A 414 7.89 2.59 9.39
CA GLU A 414 9.24 2.14 9.78
C GLU A 414 9.70 0.89 8.99
N THR A 415 8.76 0.06 8.52
CA THR A 415 9.05 -1.26 7.94
C THR A 415 8.50 -1.45 6.52
N VAL A 416 9.01 -2.47 5.81
CA VAL A 416 8.54 -2.81 4.45
C VAL A 416 7.11 -3.36 4.45
N ASP A 417 6.66 -3.96 5.55
CA ASP A 417 5.28 -4.42 5.72
C ASP A 417 4.34 -3.23 5.89
N GLN A 418 4.69 -2.26 6.74
CA GLN A 418 3.99 -0.99 6.85
C GLN A 418 3.93 -0.22 5.54
N LEU A 419 5.04 -0.14 4.80
CA LEU A 419 5.07 0.46 3.46
C LEU A 419 4.09 -0.25 2.51
N SER A 420 3.99 -1.58 2.63
CA SER A 420 3.00 -2.35 1.87
C SER A 420 1.57 -1.94 2.25
N CYS A 421 1.35 -1.42 3.46
CA CYS A 421 0.05 -1.11 4.01
C CYS A 421 -0.56 0.24 3.71
N ILE A 422 0.20 1.11 3.06
CA ILE A 422 -0.35 2.33 2.43
C ILE A 422 -1.55 2.01 1.51
N ARG A 423 -1.62 0.79 0.97
CA ARG A 423 -2.76 0.30 0.18
C ARG A 423 -4.10 0.25 0.92
N ALA A 424 -4.10 0.26 2.24
CA ALA A 424 -5.33 0.17 3.03
C ALA A 424 -6.14 1.47 2.99
N ASP A 425 -5.44 2.61 3.00
CA ASP A 425 -6.02 3.94 2.92
C ASP A 425 -5.21 4.81 1.94
N LEU A 426 -5.68 4.90 0.70
CA LEU A 426 -4.96 5.59 -0.36
C LEU A 426 -5.10 7.12 -0.31
N ASP A 427 -5.92 7.64 0.60
CA ASP A 427 -6.20 9.08 0.74
C ASP A 427 -5.52 9.69 1.97
N ALA A 428 -5.04 8.86 2.91
CA ALA A 428 -4.30 9.26 4.11
C ALA A 428 -2.88 9.81 3.86
N ASN A 429 -2.31 10.43 4.88
CA ASN A 429 -0.94 10.94 4.91
C ASN A 429 -0.02 9.98 5.64
N TYR A 430 1.21 9.83 5.14
CA TYR A 430 2.19 8.87 5.59
C TYR A 430 3.55 9.55 5.72
N GLU A 431 4.32 9.16 6.72
CA GLU A 431 5.68 9.64 6.95
C GLU A 431 6.60 8.45 7.25
N LEU A 432 7.77 8.41 6.59
CA LEU A 432 8.79 7.44 6.96
C LEU A 432 9.51 7.90 8.23
N THR A 433 9.54 7.06 9.27
CA THR A 433 10.28 7.33 10.52
C THR A 433 11.63 6.63 10.58
N ALA A 434 11.90 5.73 9.63
CA ALA A 434 13.18 5.05 9.48
C ALA A 434 13.50 4.75 8.01
N ASP A 435 14.77 4.45 7.74
CA ASP A 435 15.13 3.85 6.46
C ASP A 435 14.56 2.43 6.35
N ILE A 436 13.80 2.15 5.29
CA ILE A 436 13.16 0.86 5.05
C ILE A 436 14.08 -0.04 4.23
N ASN A 437 14.38 -1.24 4.73
CA ASN A 437 15.08 -2.27 3.97
C ASN A 437 14.09 -3.26 3.35
N ALA A 438 13.94 -3.24 2.02
CA ALA A 438 13.03 -4.12 1.28
C ALA A 438 13.70 -5.43 0.79
N ALA A 439 14.94 -5.71 1.24
CA ALA A 439 15.66 -6.93 0.85
C ALA A 439 14.86 -8.20 1.21
N GLY A 440 14.82 -9.16 0.28
CA GLY A 440 14.13 -10.44 0.48
C GLY A 440 12.60 -10.38 0.38
N ARG A 441 11.99 -9.19 0.24
CA ARG A 441 10.54 -9.07 0.03
C ARG A 441 10.16 -9.53 -1.38
N THR A 442 9.37 -10.59 -1.46
CA THR A 442 8.80 -11.10 -2.73
C THR A 442 7.32 -10.80 -2.83
N GLY A 443 6.81 -10.64 -4.05
CA GLY A 443 5.36 -10.48 -4.28
C GLY A 443 4.80 -9.10 -3.91
N PHE A 444 5.65 -8.07 -3.84
CA PHE A 444 5.20 -6.71 -3.58
C PHE A 444 4.20 -6.26 -4.66
N ARG A 445 3.01 -5.83 -4.23
CA ARG A 445 1.96 -5.28 -5.10
C ARG A 445 2.06 -3.77 -5.09
N SER A 446 1.93 -3.15 -6.27
CA SER A 446 1.94 -1.69 -6.40
C SER A 446 0.90 -1.03 -5.49
N ILE A 447 1.27 0.09 -4.89
CA ILE A 447 0.39 0.95 -4.09
C ILE A 447 -0.48 1.76 -5.05
N GLY A 448 -1.80 1.60 -4.93
CA GLY A 448 -2.76 2.18 -5.86
C GLY A 448 -2.67 1.66 -7.30
N GLY A 449 -3.61 2.09 -8.14
CA GLY A 449 -3.78 1.68 -9.53
C GLY A 449 -4.85 2.51 -10.26
N TYR A 450 -5.19 2.12 -11.48
CA TYR A 450 -6.13 2.87 -12.32
C TYR A 450 -7.55 3.02 -11.74
N GLY A 451 -8.01 2.01 -10.98
CA GLY A 451 -9.29 2.06 -10.26
C GLY A 451 -9.19 2.54 -8.81
N SER A 452 -7.97 2.75 -8.30
CA SER A 452 -7.69 3.05 -6.90
C SER A 452 -6.44 3.94 -6.80
N VAL A 453 -6.57 5.20 -7.18
CA VAL A 453 -5.44 6.13 -7.24
C VAL A 453 -4.98 6.51 -5.83
N PHE A 454 -3.68 6.53 -5.57
CA PHE A 454 -3.13 7.11 -4.33
C PHE A 454 -3.30 8.64 -4.36
N ARG A 455 -4.12 9.23 -3.49
CA ARG A 455 -4.37 10.68 -3.42
C ARG A 455 -3.73 11.35 -2.20
N GLY A 456 -3.31 10.54 -1.23
CA GLY A 456 -2.66 10.99 -0.01
C GLY A 456 -1.26 11.56 -0.19
N THR A 457 -0.54 11.67 0.92
CA THR A 457 0.86 12.14 0.97
C THR A 457 1.77 11.03 1.47
N LEU A 458 2.91 10.82 0.82
CA LEU A 458 4.02 10.08 1.39
C LEU A 458 5.21 11.02 1.53
N ASP A 459 5.51 11.40 2.78
CA ASP A 459 6.73 12.09 3.16
C ASP A 459 7.83 11.07 3.47
N GLY A 460 8.92 11.14 2.72
CA GLY A 460 10.10 10.32 3.00
C GLY A 460 10.85 10.79 4.25
N ASN A 461 10.62 12.00 4.74
CA ASN A 461 11.35 12.65 5.84
C ASN A 461 12.88 12.47 5.74
N GLY A 462 13.40 12.49 4.50
CA GLY A 462 14.81 12.27 4.20
C GLY A 462 15.29 10.81 4.30
N HIS A 463 14.45 9.85 4.68
CA HIS A 463 14.73 8.42 4.74
C HIS A 463 14.75 7.74 3.37
N ALA A 464 15.33 6.52 3.34
CA ALA A 464 15.47 5.70 2.15
C ALA A 464 14.65 4.41 2.21
N ILE A 465 14.10 4.03 1.07
CA ILE A 465 13.70 2.65 0.76
C ILE A 465 14.85 2.00 0.01
N ARG A 466 15.49 0.99 0.61
CA ARG A 466 16.66 0.29 0.08
C ARG A 466 16.31 -1.09 -0.46
N ASN A 467 17.06 -1.57 -1.45
CA ASN A 467 17.01 -2.95 -1.95
C ASN A 467 15.62 -3.38 -2.47
N LEU A 468 14.86 -2.43 -3.03
CA LEU A 468 13.52 -2.70 -3.56
C LEU A 468 13.60 -3.60 -4.81
N THR A 469 13.12 -4.84 -4.69
CA THR A 469 13.09 -5.79 -5.81
C THR A 469 11.67 -5.97 -6.34
N LEU A 470 11.45 -5.65 -7.61
CA LEU A 470 10.16 -5.76 -8.29
C LEU A 470 10.31 -6.62 -9.55
N ARG A 471 10.17 -7.94 -9.43
CA ARG A 471 10.38 -8.89 -10.53
C ARG A 471 9.07 -9.61 -10.91
N GLN A 472 8.46 -9.21 -12.02
CA GLN A 472 7.28 -9.87 -12.62
C GLN A 472 7.52 -10.16 -14.11
N PRO A 473 8.34 -11.18 -14.44
CA PRO A 473 8.76 -11.45 -15.83
C PRO A 473 7.64 -12.01 -16.74
N HIS A 474 6.48 -12.37 -16.19
CA HIS A 474 5.44 -13.09 -16.94
C HIS A 474 4.08 -12.37 -17.03
N ARG A 475 3.82 -11.31 -16.25
CA ARG A 475 2.58 -10.50 -16.31
C ARG A 475 2.82 -9.06 -15.82
N GLY A 476 2.03 -8.12 -16.34
CA GLY A 476 1.70 -6.83 -15.71
C GLY A 476 2.73 -5.70 -15.81
N SER A 477 2.23 -4.48 -15.56
CA SER A 477 3.02 -3.28 -15.25
C SER A 477 3.28 -3.22 -13.74
N VAL A 478 4.51 -2.90 -13.34
CA VAL A 478 4.93 -2.89 -11.92
C VAL A 478 5.65 -1.58 -11.60
N ALA A 479 5.45 -1.09 -10.38
CA ALA A 479 6.18 0.03 -9.77
C ALA A 479 5.84 0.03 -8.27
N LEU A 480 6.54 0.81 -7.45
CA LEU A 480 6.15 0.99 -6.04
C LEU A 480 4.71 1.50 -5.93
N PHE A 481 4.34 2.49 -6.77
CA PHE A 481 2.98 2.98 -6.94
C PHE A 481 2.45 2.64 -8.34
N GLY A 482 1.21 2.16 -8.44
CA GLY A 482 0.56 1.97 -9.74
C GLY A 482 0.23 3.34 -10.34
N VAL A 483 -0.74 4.02 -9.75
CA VAL A 483 -1.10 5.39 -10.13
C VAL A 483 -1.12 6.25 -8.88
N THR A 484 -0.38 7.36 -8.92
CA THR A 484 -0.37 8.38 -7.86
C THR A 484 -0.97 9.68 -8.39
N GLY A 485 -1.95 10.22 -7.68
CA GLY A 485 -2.53 11.55 -7.85
C GLY A 485 -2.23 12.50 -6.69
N GLY A 486 -1.67 11.98 -5.60
CA GLY A 486 -1.28 12.73 -4.40
C GLY A 486 0.14 13.28 -4.47
N THR A 487 0.78 13.42 -3.30
CA THR A 487 2.15 13.95 -3.18
C THR A 487 3.11 12.88 -2.67
N ILE A 488 4.25 12.70 -3.33
CA ILE A 488 5.37 11.89 -2.83
C ILE A 488 6.58 12.80 -2.76
N HIS A 489 7.19 12.95 -1.58
CA HIS A 489 8.31 13.87 -1.43
C HIS A 489 9.39 13.42 -0.46
N ASP A 490 10.55 14.07 -0.59
CA ASP A 490 11.67 13.98 0.34
C ASP A 490 12.15 12.54 0.61
N LEU A 491 12.08 11.71 -0.45
CA LEU A 491 12.30 10.27 -0.42
C LEU A 491 13.54 9.86 -1.23
N ARG A 492 14.31 8.92 -0.67
CA ARG A 492 15.39 8.24 -1.39
C ARG A 492 14.98 6.80 -1.70
N ILE A 493 15.19 6.33 -2.92
CA ILE A 493 15.09 4.91 -3.26
C ILE A 493 16.47 4.45 -3.73
N THR A 494 17.10 3.53 -3.00
CA THR A 494 18.44 3.04 -3.33
C THR A 494 18.47 1.57 -3.66
N ASP A 495 19.38 1.20 -4.56
CA ASP A 495 19.65 -0.19 -4.93
C ASP A 495 18.40 -0.96 -5.40
N ALA A 496 17.52 -0.28 -6.14
CA ALA A 496 16.32 -0.90 -6.68
C ALA A 496 16.64 -1.80 -7.88
N ASP A 497 15.96 -2.94 -7.98
CA ASP A 497 16.12 -3.91 -9.06
C ASP A 497 14.76 -4.34 -9.59
N VAL A 498 14.43 -3.85 -10.79
CA VAL A 498 13.09 -3.96 -11.34
C VAL A 498 13.14 -4.65 -12.71
N VAL A 499 12.34 -5.71 -12.86
CA VAL A 499 12.17 -6.47 -14.10
C VAL A 499 10.70 -6.77 -14.35
N ALA A 500 10.17 -6.34 -15.49
CA ALA A 500 8.78 -6.63 -15.88
C ALA A 500 8.63 -6.92 -17.38
N LYS A 501 7.56 -7.62 -17.75
CA LYS A 501 7.26 -7.92 -19.16
C LYS A 501 6.76 -6.68 -19.92
N GLU A 502 5.96 -5.84 -19.27
CA GLU A 502 5.30 -4.67 -19.88
C GLU A 502 5.96 -3.35 -19.47
N SER A 503 5.20 -2.25 -19.39
CA SER A 503 5.71 -0.93 -19.01
C SER A 503 6.03 -0.86 -17.52
N VAL A 504 7.21 -0.36 -17.17
CA VAL A 504 7.69 -0.40 -15.76
C VAL A 504 8.57 0.79 -15.41
N ALA A 505 8.51 1.17 -14.14
CA ALA A 505 9.41 2.13 -13.50
C ALA A 505 9.59 1.79 -12.01
N ILE A 506 10.53 2.44 -11.34
CA ILE A 506 10.78 2.18 -9.91
C ILE A 506 9.67 2.77 -9.03
N LEU A 507 9.37 4.06 -9.20
CA LEU A 507 8.51 4.78 -8.25
C LEU A 507 7.03 4.70 -8.63
N ALA A 508 6.66 5.09 -9.85
CA ALA A 508 5.24 5.07 -10.24
C ALA A 508 5.04 4.62 -11.69
N HIS A 509 3.99 3.85 -11.99
CA HIS A 509 3.63 3.64 -13.39
C HIS A 509 3.07 4.95 -13.99
N GLU A 510 2.12 5.59 -13.32
CA GLU A 510 1.60 6.89 -13.75
C GLU A 510 1.58 7.91 -12.60
N ASN A 511 2.15 9.09 -12.85
CA ASN A 511 2.05 10.24 -11.97
C ASN A 511 1.02 11.23 -12.52
N ARG A 512 -0.01 11.52 -11.72
CA ARG A 512 -1.02 12.57 -11.93
C ARG A 512 -0.93 13.68 -10.89
N GLY A 513 -0.12 13.50 -9.84
CA GLY A 513 0.09 14.43 -8.75
C GLY A 513 1.49 15.04 -8.75
N VAL A 514 2.10 15.14 -7.58
CA VAL A 514 3.40 15.80 -7.40
C VAL A 514 4.42 14.82 -6.82
N ILE A 515 5.52 14.64 -7.54
CA ILE A 515 6.71 13.96 -7.02
C ILE A 515 7.82 15.01 -6.92
N ARG A 516 8.30 15.28 -5.70
CA ARG A 516 9.31 16.32 -5.46
C ARG A 516 10.45 15.88 -4.54
N ASN A 517 11.65 16.40 -4.78
CA ASN A 517 12.83 16.10 -3.93
C ASN A 517 13.11 14.59 -3.78
N VAL A 518 13.02 13.85 -4.89
CA VAL A 518 13.20 12.39 -4.88
C VAL A 518 14.49 12.00 -5.58
N THR A 519 15.26 11.10 -4.96
CA THR A 519 16.44 10.48 -5.58
C THR A 519 16.23 8.98 -5.75
N VAL A 520 16.51 8.46 -6.94
CA VAL A 520 16.34 7.04 -7.29
C VAL A 520 17.64 6.49 -7.87
N THR A 521 18.10 5.33 -7.38
CA THR A 521 19.24 4.59 -7.93
C THR A 521 18.88 3.12 -8.12
N GLY A 522 19.37 2.49 -9.19
CA GLY A 522 19.15 1.07 -9.42
C GLY A 522 19.16 0.66 -10.89
N THR A 523 18.47 -0.42 -11.20
CA THR A 523 18.30 -0.96 -12.55
C THR A 523 16.85 -1.24 -12.86
N VAL A 524 16.40 -0.86 -14.06
CA VAL A 524 15.08 -1.21 -14.59
C VAL A 524 15.24 -1.83 -15.96
N SER A 525 14.73 -3.04 -16.14
CA SER A 525 14.81 -3.74 -17.42
C SER A 525 13.48 -4.38 -17.83
N GLY A 526 13.13 -4.23 -19.10
CA GLY A 526 12.08 -5.03 -19.73
C GLY A 526 12.53 -6.49 -19.85
N SER A 527 11.61 -7.44 -19.76
CA SER A 527 11.93 -8.85 -19.96
C SER A 527 12.35 -9.10 -21.42
N PRO A 528 13.50 -9.72 -21.66
CA PRO A 528 13.90 -10.11 -23.01
C PRO A 528 12.92 -11.15 -23.57
N THR A 529 12.65 -11.05 -24.87
CA THR A 529 11.85 -11.98 -25.69
C THR A 529 12.65 -12.35 -26.94
N ASP A 530 12.25 -13.39 -27.65
CA ASP A 530 12.91 -13.83 -28.90
C ASP A 530 12.92 -12.76 -30.00
N ALA A 531 12.06 -11.73 -29.89
CA ALA A 531 11.98 -10.59 -30.80
C ALA A 531 12.66 -9.30 -30.27
N GLY A 532 13.40 -9.37 -29.15
CA GLY A 532 13.95 -8.23 -28.41
C GLY A 532 13.18 -7.96 -27.11
N TYR A 533 13.09 -6.71 -26.65
CA TYR A 533 12.29 -6.37 -25.47
C TYR A 533 10.81 -6.24 -25.86
N GLY A 534 9.95 -7.16 -25.43
CA GLY A 534 8.55 -7.24 -25.88
C GLY A 534 7.70 -6.09 -25.36
N GLY A 535 7.44 -5.05 -26.16
CA GLY A 535 6.45 -3.99 -25.87
C GLY A 535 6.74 -3.08 -24.66
N SER A 536 7.84 -3.29 -23.94
CA SER A 536 8.12 -2.68 -22.64
C SER A 536 8.58 -1.21 -22.78
N ASN A 537 7.74 -0.27 -22.36
CA ASN A 537 8.10 1.14 -22.20
C ASN A 537 8.65 1.37 -20.79
N ILE A 538 9.92 1.75 -20.67
CA ILE A 538 10.64 1.72 -19.39
C ILE A 538 11.10 3.10 -18.95
N GLY A 539 10.63 3.53 -17.78
CA GLY A 539 11.05 4.76 -17.13
C GLY A 539 11.96 4.46 -15.94
N GLY A 540 12.97 5.29 -15.69
CA GLY A 540 13.77 5.13 -14.47
C GLY A 540 12.97 5.44 -13.20
N VAL A 541 12.13 6.48 -13.21
CA VAL A 541 11.35 6.92 -12.04
C VAL A 541 9.86 6.68 -12.26
N VAL A 542 9.32 7.16 -13.38
CA VAL A 542 7.92 6.93 -13.75
C VAL A 542 7.77 6.45 -15.19
N VAL A 543 6.71 5.74 -15.54
CA VAL A 543 6.44 5.48 -16.98
C VAL A 543 5.82 6.74 -17.60
N THR A 544 4.73 7.24 -17.03
CA THR A 544 4.04 8.45 -17.53
C THR A 544 3.99 9.53 -16.46
N ASN A 545 4.47 10.73 -16.80
CA ASN A 545 4.22 11.94 -16.02
C ASN A 545 3.09 12.74 -16.68
N GLY A 546 1.88 12.54 -16.16
CA GLY A 546 0.63 13.11 -16.63
C GLY A 546 -0.46 12.07 -16.85
N ASP A 547 -1.63 12.55 -17.24
CA ASP A 547 -2.83 11.74 -17.42
C ASP A 547 -2.83 11.00 -18.77
N SER A 548 -2.89 9.67 -18.71
CA SER A 548 -2.96 8.79 -19.88
C SER A 548 -4.38 8.58 -20.42
N THR A 549 -5.42 9.03 -19.71
CA THR A 549 -6.82 8.84 -20.11
C THR A 549 -7.26 9.90 -21.12
N GLY A 550 -7.68 9.45 -22.31
CA GLY A 550 -8.47 10.26 -23.25
C GLY A 550 -7.72 11.04 -24.33
N ASN A 551 -6.45 11.43 -24.17
CA ASN A 551 -5.68 12.07 -25.27
C ASN A 551 -4.16 12.06 -25.02
N ARG A 552 -3.39 11.32 -25.82
CA ARG A 552 -1.90 11.29 -25.78
C ARG A 552 -1.23 12.63 -26.11
N TYR A 553 -2.00 13.63 -26.53
CA TYR A 553 -1.53 14.98 -26.81
C TYR A 553 -2.06 16.06 -25.86
N LYS A 554 -2.67 15.67 -24.72
CA LYS A 554 -3.07 16.61 -23.67
C LYS A 554 -1.82 17.30 -23.12
N THR A 555 -1.77 18.62 -23.17
CA THR A 555 -0.65 19.42 -22.65
C THR A 555 -1.02 20.01 -21.30
N ASP A 556 -0.04 20.16 -20.40
CA ASP A 556 -0.16 20.92 -19.15
C ASP A 556 -1.11 20.26 -18.12
N THR A 557 -0.95 18.96 -17.94
CA THR A 557 -1.58 18.22 -16.83
C THR A 557 -1.02 18.69 -15.48
N ASP A 558 -1.74 18.43 -14.38
CA ASP A 558 -1.31 18.80 -13.03
C ASP A 558 -0.09 18.03 -12.53
N ALA A 559 0.31 16.98 -13.26
CA ALA A 559 1.44 16.14 -12.93
C ALA A 559 2.78 16.88 -12.96
N LYS A 560 3.53 16.78 -11.86
CA LYS A 560 4.82 17.46 -11.68
C LYS A 560 5.88 16.48 -11.17
N LEU A 561 7.03 16.49 -11.83
CA LEU A 561 8.30 15.98 -11.32
C LEU A 561 9.20 17.20 -11.03
N VAL A 562 9.54 17.44 -9.77
CA VAL A 562 10.31 18.63 -9.35
C VAL A 562 11.50 18.18 -8.54
N ARG A 563 12.73 18.51 -8.95
CA ARG A 563 13.94 18.05 -8.24
C ARG A 563 14.00 16.53 -8.10
N VAL A 564 13.78 15.84 -9.22
CA VAL A 564 13.92 14.38 -9.31
C VAL A 564 15.29 14.05 -9.87
N LYS A 565 16.08 13.23 -9.15
CA LYS A 565 17.40 12.75 -9.57
C LYS A 565 17.35 11.24 -9.79
N SER A 566 17.51 10.82 -11.04
CA SER A 566 17.57 9.41 -11.41
C SER A 566 19.00 9.03 -11.77
N ASN A 567 19.59 8.10 -11.02
CA ASN A 567 20.80 7.36 -11.41
C ASN A 567 20.44 5.88 -11.62
N VAL A 568 19.54 5.67 -12.58
CA VAL A 568 18.95 4.37 -12.88
C VAL A 568 19.39 3.94 -14.26
N ASN A 569 19.96 2.73 -14.37
CA ASN A 569 20.24 2.14 -15.66
C ASN A 569 18.96 1.51 -16.22
N VAL A 570 18.52 1.98 -17.38
CA VAL A 570 17.24 1.63 -18.00
C VAL A 570 17.49 0.80 -19.25
N THR A 571 16.76 -0.30 -19.42
CA THR A 571 16.84 -1.14 -20.63
C THR A 571 15.45 -1.54 -21.11
N GLY A 572 15.07 -1.22 -22.35
CA GLY A 572 13.69 -1.42 -22.82
C GLY A 572 13.45 -1.17 -24.32
N LYS A 573 12.20 -1.26 -24.77
CA LYS A 573 11.82 -0.99 -26.17
C LYS A 573 11.72 0.51 -26.47
N GLY A 574 10.99 1.24 -25.61
CA GLY A 574 10.93 2.69 -25.54
C GLY A 574 11.35 3.09 -24.12
N ALA A 575 12.15 4.15 -23.95
CA ALA A 575 12.78 4.39 -22.65
C ALA A 575 13.14 5.84 -22.36
N GLY A 576 13.14 6.17 -21.07
CA GLY A 576 13.67 7.42 -20.54
C GLY A 576 14.25 7.27 -19.14
N GLY A 577 15.34 7.98 -18.85
CA GLY A 577 16.03 7.90 -17.56
C GLY A 577 15.19 8.42 -16.38
N VAL A 578 14.24 9.33 -16.61
CA VAL A 578 13.26 9.78 -15.61
C VAL A 578 11.86 9.29 -15.96
N ALA A 579 11.38 9.59 -17.18
CA ALA A 579 10.03 9.22 -17.62
C ALA A 579 10.01 8.65 -19.04
N VAL A 580 9.10 7.75 -19.39
CA VAL A 580 8.90 7.40 -20.81
C VAL A 580 8.14 8.52 -21.51
N VAL A 581 6.99 8.91 -20.97
CA VAL A 581 6.13 9.94 -21.55
C VAL A 581 5.95 11.08 -20.56
N ASN A 582 6.14 12.31 -21.02
CA ASN A 582 5.84 13.51 -20.25
C ASN A 582 4.75 14.34 -20.95
N THR A 583 3.59 14.48 -20.32
CA THR A 583 2.53 15.43 -20.70
C THR A 583 2.35 16.55 -19.67
N GLY A 584 2.86 16.35 -18.45
CA GLY A 584 2.91 17.33 -17.37
C GLY A 584 4.20 18.18 -17.38
N ARG A 585 4.78 18.40 -16.20
CA ARG A 585 5.96 19.25 -15.99
C ARG A 585 7.12 18.47 -15.38
N ILE A 586 8.31 18.60 -15.97
CA ILE A 586 9.58 18.14 -15.39
C ILE A 586 10.44 19.38 -15.17
N VAL A 587 10.78 19.64 -13.91
CA VAL A 587 11.43 20.87 -13.48
C VAL A 587 12.63 20.53 -12.62
N GLN A 588 13.77 21.18 -12.88
CA GLN A 588 14.98 21.02 -12.07
C GLN A 588 15.36 19.56 -11.86
N SER A 589 15.27 18.69 -12.87
CA SER A 589 15.44 17.24 -12.71
C SER A 589 16.62 16.71 -13.52
N ALA A 590 17.18 15.58 -13.10
CA ALA A 590 18.42 15.02 -13.64
C ALA A 590 18.31 13.51 -13.92
N ALA A 591 18.83 13.07 -15.07
CA ALA A 591 19.04 11.66 -15.41
C ALA A 591 20.53 11.36 -15.64
N LEU A 592 21.10 10.48 -14.84
CA LEU A 592 22.54 10.17 -14.81
C LEU A 592 22.86 8.76 -15.32
N GLY A 593 21.94 7.81 -15.15
CA GLY A 593 22.11 6.41 -15.56
C GLY A 593 21.95 6.20 -17.06
N ASP A 594 22.52 5.11 -17.56
CA ASP A 594 22.51 4.78 -18.99
C ASP A 594 21.12 4.29 -19.44
N VAL A 595 20.72 4.66 -20.66
CA VAL A 595 19.44 4.27 -21.28
C VAL A 595 19.70 3.44 -22.53
N ASN A 596 19.33 2.16 -22.49
CA ASN A 596 19.58 1.19 -23.55
C ASN A 596 18.26 0.72 -24.19
N GLY A 597 18.02 1.20 -25.40
CA GLY A 597 16.84 0.88 -26.21
C GLY A 597 17.02 -0.32 -27.13
N ALA A 598 15.93 -1.02 -27.41
CA ALA A 598 15.88 -2.03 -28.47
C ALA A 598 16.22 -1.42 -29.84
N PHE A 599 16.83 -2.21 -30.70
CA PHE A 599 17.16 -1.83 -32.09
C PHE A 599 16.54 -2.75 -33.15
N VAL A 600 15.84 -3.80 -32.74
CA VAL A 600 15.09 -4.73 -33.61
C VAL A 600 13.59 -4.71 -33.23
N GLY A 601 12.70 -5.17 -34.11
CA GLY A 601 11.29 -5.42 -33.75
C GLY A 601 10.44 -4.16 -33.50
N ASN A 602 10.54 -3.16 -34.40
CA ASN A 602 9.87 -1.85 -34.31
C ASN A 602 10.28 -1.05 -33.06
N PRO A 603 11.52 -0.52 -33.01
CA PRO A 603 12.07 0.15 -31.83
C PRO A 603 11.25 1.38 -31.40
N GLY A 604 11.15 1.60 -30.09
CA GLY A 604 10.47 2.76 -29.51
C GLY A 604 11.36 4.01 -29.40
N GLU A 605 10.79 5.10 -28.91
CA GLU A 605 11.49 6.36 -28.67
C GLU A 605 12.41 6.27 -27.44
N ILE A 606 13.67 6.69 -27.61
CA ILE A 606 14.68 6.62 -26.55
C ILE A 606 15.26 8.00 -26.26
N GLY A 607 15.17 8.44 -25.00
CA GLY A 607 15.83 9.66 -24.56
C GLY A 607 16.53 9.53 -23.22
N GLY A 608 17.57 10.32 -22.99
CA GLY A 608 18.30 10.28 -21.71
C GLY A 608 17.44 10.71 -20.52
N LEU A 609 16.62 11.75 -20.67
CA LEU A 609 15.68 12.20 -19.63
C LEU A 609 14.29 11.60 -19.86
N VAL A 610 13.74 11.77 -21.07
CA VAL A 610 12.42 11.25 -21.44
C VAL A 610 12.37 10.59 -22.81
N GLY A 611 11.57 9.54 -22.98
CA GLY A 611 11.33 8.95 -24.30
C GLY A 611 10.59 9.92 -25.24
N THR A 612 9.41 10.36 -24.82
CA THR A 612 8.54 11.30 -25.54
C THR A 612 8.14 12.47 -24.65
N ASN A 613 8.40 13.68 -25.11
CA ASN A 613 7.94 14.91 -24.47
C ASN A 613 6.81 15.58 -25.25
N VAL A 614 5.69 15.80 -24.56
CA VAL A 614 4.57 16.65 -25.01
C VAL A 614 4.31 17.80 -24.03
N GLY A 615 4.75 17.65 -22.78
CA GLY A 615 4.66 18.64 -21.73
C GLY A 615 5.82 19.64 -21.69
N ARG A 616 6.09 20.16 -20.49
CA ARG A 616 7.16 21.13 -20.24
C ARG A 616 8.37 20.45 -19.58
N ILE A 617 9.56 20.74 -20.08
CA ILE A 617 10.84 20.42 -19.45
C ILE A 617 11.57 21.74 -19.22
N ASN A 618 11.92 22.02 -17.98
CA ASN A 618 12.61 23.25 -17.60
C ASN A 618 13.78 22.93 -16.65
N GLN A 619 14.92 23.60 -16.86
CA GLN A 619 16.07 23.52 -15.97
C GLN A 619 16.52 22.08 -15.68
N SER A 620 16.48 21.19 -16.68
CA SER A 620 16.69 19.75 -16.47
C SER A 620 17.78 19.21 -17.38
N PHE A 621 18.39 18.08 -17.00
CA PHE A 621 19.51 17.55 -17.78
C PHE A 621 19.63 16.03 -17.78
N ALA A 622 20.35 15.52 -18.79
CA ALA A 622 20.72 14.11 -18.90
C ALA A 622 22.20 13.92 -19.24
N THR A 623 22.88 13.02 -18.53
CA THR A 623 24.31 12.72 -18.76
C THR A 623 24.61 11.25 -19.05
N GLY A 624 23.68 10.35 -18.77
CA GLY A 624 23.83 8.93 -19.10
C GLY A 624 23.96 8.71 -20.61
N ASN A 625 24.64 7.63 -21.00
CA ASN A 625 24.72 7.24 -22.40
C ASN A 625 23.36 6.73 -22.88
N VAL A 626 23.03 7.03 -24.13
CA VAL A 626 21.76 6.67 -24.75
C VAL A 626 22.04 5.84 -25.99
N THR A 627 21.56 4.61 -26.02
CA THR A 627 21.66 3.71 -27.17
C THR A 627 20.25 3.34 -27.65
N GLY A 628 19.97 3.32 -28.95
CA GLY A 628 18.65 2.91 -29.42
C GLY A 628 18.51 2.64 -30.92
N GLY A 629 17.38 2.05 -31.32
CA GLY A 629 17.09 1.78 -32.73
C GLY A 629 16.68 3.00 -33.53
N TRP A 630 15.63 3.71 -33.10
CA TRP A 630 14.99 4.80 -33.86
C TRP A 630 14.64 5.97 -32.95
N LYS A 631 14.71 7.21 -33.46
CA LYS A 631 14.42 8.46 -32.72
C LYS A 631 15.13 8.54 -31.36
N VAL A 632 16.45 8.61 -31.41
CA VAL A 632 17.31 8.60 -30.22
C VAL A 632 17.80 10.01 -29.92
N GLY A 633 17.60 10.49 -28.69
CA GLY A 633 18.04 11.81 -28.26
C GLY A 633 18.75 11.82 -26.91
N GLY A 634 19.72 12.72 -26.74
CA GLY A 634 20.43 12.85 -25.46
C GLY A 634 19.53 13.29 -24.30
N LEU A 635 18.53 14.15 -24.55
CA LEU A 635 17.54 14.59 -23.58
C LEU A 635 16.18 13.92 -23.83
N ALA A 636 15.67 14.01 -25.06
CA ALA A 636 14.39 13.41 -25.42
C ALA A 636 14.45 12.68 -26.77
N GLY A 637 13.83 11.50 -26.87
CA GLY A 637 13.71 10.78 -28.13
C GLY A 637 12.82 11.54 -29.12
N VAL A 638 11.59 11.86 -28.69
CA VAL A 638 10.62 12.69 -29.41
C VAL A 638 10.24 13.91 -28.60
N HIS A 639 10.09 15.05 -29.27
CA HIS A 639 9.53 16.28 -28.71
C HIS A 639 8.41 16.81 -29.62
N ALA A 640 7.20 17.02 -29.09
CA ALA A 640 6.04 17.43 -29.87
C ALA A 640 5.13 18.36 -29.07
N ARG A 641 4.74 19.53 -29.60
CA ARG A 641 3.80 20.52 -28.99
C ARG A 641 4.21 21.12 -27.63
N GLY A 642 5.15 20.51 -26.92
CA GLY A 642 5.63 20.96 -25.62
C GLY A 642 6.72 22.02 -25.70
N ARG A 643 7.29 22.36 -24.54
CA ARG A 643 8.41 23.31 -24.42
C ARG A 643 9.57 22.72 -23.63
N ILE A 644 10.78 22.82 -24.19
CA ILE A 644 12.04 22.50 -23.51
C ILE A 644 12.79 23.82 -23.31
N THR A 645 13.18 24.10 -22.07
CA THR A 645 13.88 25.33 -21.69
C THR A 645 15.03 25.09 -20.72
N ASP A 646 16.11 25.84 -20.86
CA ASP A 646 17.21 25.89 -19.88
C ASP A 646 17.76 24.50 -19.56
N SER A 647 17.86 23.62 -20.56
CA SER A 647 18.10 22.19 -20.37
C SER A 647 19.24 21.68 -21.25
N PHE A 648 19.94 20.63 -20.81
CA PHE A 648 21.08 20.12 -21.58
C PHE A 648 21.22 18.59 -21.58
N ALA A 649 21.93 18.07 -22.58
CA ALA A 649 22.35 16.68 -22.65
C ALA A 649 23.87 16.54 -22.86
N ASN A 650 24.47 15.50 -22.28
CA ASN A 650 25.93 15.36 -22.20
C ASN A 650 26.47 13.92 -22.28
N GLY A 651 25.62 12.93 -22.56
CA GLY A 651 26.03 11.53 -22.73
C GLY A 651 26.56 11.22 -24.13
N THR A 652 27.02 9.99 -24.36
CA THR A 652 27.13 9.48 -25.75
C THR A 652 25.74 9.09 -26.23
N VAL A 653 25.35 9.53 -27.42
CA VAL A 653 24.13 9.12 -28.11
C VAL A 653 24.52 8.24 -29.29
N HIS A 654 24.16 6.96 -29.23
CA HIS A 654 24.35 5.99 -30.30
C HIS A 654 23.01 5.54 -30.85
N GLY A 655 22.88 5.46 -32.17
CA GLY A 655 21.70 4.83 -32.75
C GLY A 655 21.99 3.98 -33.99
N HIS A 656 21.08 3.06 -34.24
CA HIS A 656 21.17 2.11 -35.35
C HIS A 656 20.32 2.52 -36.58
N HIS A 657 19.73 3.72 -36.57
CA HIS A 657 18.96 4.27 -37.68
C HIS A 657 19.25 5.78 -37.86
N ARG A 658 18.53 6.40 -38.79
CA ARG A 658 18.74 7.76 -39.33
C ARG A 658 18.13 8.94 -38.55
N THR A 659 17.68 8.72 -37.31
CA THR A 659 17.00 9.79 -36.55
C THR A 659 17.61 9.90 -35.17
N ILE A 660 18.79 10.52 -35.12
CA ILE A 660 19.61 10.62 -33.90
C ILE A 660 20.02 12.08 -33.72
N GLY A 661 19.75 12.63 -32.54
CA GLY A 661 20.17 13.98 -32.18
C GLY A 661 20.91 14.05 -30.86
N GLY A 662 21.89 14.95 -30.76
CA GLY A 662 22.62 15.16 -29.52
C GLY A 662 21.74 15.62 -28.34
N LEU A 663 20.64 16.32 -28.62
CA LEU A 663 19.63 16.74 -27.64
C LEU A 663 18.28 16.03 -27.87
N ILE A 664 17.74 16.12 -29.09
CA ILE A 664 16.41 15.62 -29.46
C ILE A 664 16.52 14.68 -30.65
N GLY A 665 15.96 13.48 -30.57
CA GLY A 665 15.92 12.56 -31.71
C GLY A 665 15.06 13.11 -32.85
N HIS A 666 13.79 13.42 -32.56
CA HIS A 666 12.82 13.92 -33.53
C HIS A 666 11.97 15.04 -32.92
N ASN A 667 12.08 16.25 -33.48
CA ASN A 667 11.23 17.39 -33.14
C ASN A 667 10.04 17.47 -34.11
N MET A 668 8.83 17.23 -33.61
CA MET A 668 7.59 17.27 -34.37
C MET A 668 6.94 18.66 -34.30
N GLN A 669 5.90 18.85 -35.12
CA GLN A 669 5.21 20.14 -35.23
C GLN A 669 4.71 20.68 -33.88
N GLY A 670 4.98 21.96 -33.64
CA GLY A 670 4.64 22.66 -32.40
C GLY A 670 5.64 22.49 -31.25
N GLY A 671 6.68 21.66 -31.38
CA GLY A 671 7.73 21.54 -30.37
C GLY A 671 8.59 22.81 -30.29
N THR A 672 8.68 23.40 -29.10
CA THR A 672 9.52 24.60 -28.84
C THR A 672 10.74 24.22 -28.02
N ILE A 673 11.93 24.68 -28.42
CA ILE A 673 13.20 24.50 -27.70
C ILE A 673 13.86 25.87 -27.55
N ASP A 674 14.19 26.25 -26.32
CA ASP A 674 14.76 27.57 -26.04
C ASP A 674 15.83 27.48 -24.95
N ARG A 675 16.96 28.16 -25.11
CA ARG A 675 18.07 28.15 -24.13
C ARG A 675 18.52 26.72 -23.75
N ALA A 676 18.74 25.86 -24.75
CA ALA A 676 19.16 24.48 -24.53
C ALA A 676 20.56 24.19 -25.07
N TYR A 677 21.20 23.13 -24.58
CA TYR A 677 22.58 22.81 -24.96
C TYR A 677 22.82 21.30 -25.16
N SER A 678 23.50 20.92 -26.25
CA SER A 678 24.03 19.58 -26.43
C SER A 678 25.56 19.55 -26.34
N ALA A 679 26.07 18.87 -25.33
CA ALA A 679 27.46 18.42 -25.24
C ALA A 679 27.62 16.94 -25.58
N SER A 680 26.59 16.30 -26.15
CA SER A 680 26.59 14.88 -26.40
C SER A 680 27.52 14.49 -27.55
N ARG A 681 28.21 13.35 -27.43
CA ARG A 681 28.89 12.72 -28.57
C ARG A 681 27.85 11.95 -29.38
N VAL A 682 27.77 12.14 -30.69
CA VAL A 682 26.72 11.52 -31.52
C VAL A 682 27.36 10.52 -32.48
N THR A 683 26.87 9.28 -32.47
CA THR A 683 27.39 8.19 -33.31
C THR A 683 26.25 7.39 -33.92
N THR A 684 26.46 6.80 -35.10
CA THR A 684 25.46 5.97 -35.77
C THR A 684 26.10 4.80 -36.50
N SER A 685 25.32 3.72 -36.65
CA SER A 685 25.67 2.57 -37.49
C SER A 685 25.22 2.72 -38.96
N GLU A 686 24.42 3.75 -39.29
CA GLU A 686 23.91 3.98 -40.65
C GLU A 686 24.90 4.69 -41.57
N ASN A 687 24.82 4.40 -42.88
CA ASN A 687 25.61 5.06 -43.92
C ASN A 687 24.71 5.38 -45.15
N PRO A 688 24.57 6.65 -45.56
CA PRO A 688 25.17 7.85 -44.98
C PRO A 688 24.54 8.23 -43.62
N PRO A 689 25.32 8.83 -42.70
CA PRO A 689 24.81 9.24 -41.40
C PRO A 689 23.84 10.42 -41.56
N GLN A 690 22.60 10.24 -41.09
CA GLN A 690 21.61 11.32 -40.93
C GLN A 690 21.44 11.58 -39.44
N VAL A 691 22.32 12.41 -38.89
CA VAL A 691 22.36 12.73 -37.46
C VAL A 691 22.54 14.23 -37.27
N GLY A 692 22.01 14.77 -36.18
CA GLY A 692 22.18 16.17 -35.83
C GLY A 692 22.90 16.37 -34.51
N GLY A 693 23.71 17.42 -34.43
CA GLY A 693 24.36 17.83 -33.19
C GLY A 693 23.38 18.27 -32.10
N VAL A 694 22.20 18.78 -32.50
CA VAL A 694 21.08 19.11 -31.59
C VAL A 694 19.90 18.20 -31.88
N ILE A 695 19.38 18.20 -33.12
CA ILE A 695 18.13 17.55 -33.49
C ILE A 695 18.38 16.53 -34.61
N GLY A 696 17.95 15.27 -34.45
CA GLY A 696 18.07 14.29 -35.53
C GLY A 696 17.19 14.61 -36.73
N LYS A 697 15.87 14.72 -36.50
CA LYS A 697 14.88 15.11 -37.52
C LYS A 697 13.99 16.24 -37.03
N MET A 698 13.65 17.18 -37.91
CA MET A 698 12.74 18.30 -37.61
C MET A 698 11.61 18.40 -38.63
N ASP A 699 10.36 18.21 -38.17
CA ASP A 699 9.15 18.37 -39.00
C ASP A 699 8.44 19.73 -38.80
N GLY A 700 8.84 20.50 -37.78
CA GLY A 700 8.29 21.83 -37.48
C GLY A 700 8.57 22.28 -36.04
N GLY A 701 8.10 23.46 -35.64
CA GLY A 701 8.34 24.05 -34.31
C GLY A 701 9.34 25.20 -34.32
N THR A 702 9.75 25.65 -33.12
CA THR A 702 10.68 26.78 -32.95
C THR A 702 11.89 26.35 -32.11
N VAL A 703 13.08 26.77 -32.54
CA VAL A 703 14.33 26.51 -31.84
C VAL A 703 15.08 27.83 -31.71
N THR A 704 15.26 28.31 -30.48
CA THR A 704 15.92 29.59 -30.18
C THR A 704 17.01 29.39 -29.14
N ASN A 705 18.05 30.22 -29.16
CA ASN A 705 19.09 30.25 -28.14
C ASN A 705 19.66 28.86 -27.78
N THR A 706 19.77 27.96 -28.76
CA THR A 706 20.12 26.55 -28.55
C THR A 706 21.44 26.25 -29.24
N TYR A 707 22.33 25.52 -28.56
CA TYR A 707 23.72 25.37 -28.96
C TYR A 707 24.19 23.91 -28.90
N TRP A 708 25.24 23.55 -29.65
CA TRP A 708 25.93 22.26 -29.50
C TRP A 708 27.44 22.39 -29.67
N ASN A 709 28.18 21.46 -29.09
CA ASN A 709 29.62 21.35 -29.25
C ASN A 709 29.99 20.45 -30.44
N VAL A 710 30.31 21.06 -31.58
CA VAL A 710 30.69 20.34 -32.83
C VAL A 710 31.87 19.39 -32.62
N SER A 711 32.92 19.85 -31.92
CA SER A 711 34.14 19.05 -31.72
C SER A 711 33.88 17.80 -30.88
N ARG A 712 32.96 17.89 -29.93
CA ARG A 712 32.56 16.77 -29.08
C ARG A 712 31.49 15.89 -29.73
N SER A 713 30.54 16.50 -30.43
CA SER A 713 29.46 15.76 -31.11
C SER A 713 29.99 14.93 -32.27
N GLY A 714 31.03 15.42 -32.96
CA GLY A 714 31.48 14.85 -34.24
C GLY A 714 30.55 15.19 -35.40
N VAL A 715 29.62 16.14 -35.22
CA VAL A 715 28.56 16.47 -36.18
C VAL A 715 28.53 17.98 -36.47
N GLU A 716 28.76 18.34 -37.74
CA GLU A 716 28.82 19.74 -38.18
C GLU A 716 27.45 20.42 -38.32
N GLN A 717 26.39 19.64 -38.53
CA GLN A 717 25.03 20.14 -38.72
C GLN A 717 24.25 20.09 -37.40
N ALA A 718 23.49 21.15 -37.12
CA ALA A 718 22.62 21.19 -35.93
C ALA A 718 21.46 20.20 -36.05
N VAL A 719 20.88 20.15 -37.25
CA VAL A 719 19.72 19.32 -37.62
C VAL A 719 20.17 18.32 -38.67
N GLY A 720 19.88 17.04 -38.49
CA GLY A 720 20.25 15.98 -39.44
C GLY A 720 19.34 15.91 -40.67
N ASP A 721 18.03 16.06 -40.46
CA ASP A 721 16.99 16.11 -41.50
C ASP A 721 15.96 17.22 -41.18
N GLY A 722 15.70 18.11 -42.14
CA GLY A 722 14.93 19.34 -41.97
C GLY A 722 15.79 20.59 -41.72
N SER A 723 15.15 21.70 -41.35
CA SER A 723 15.84 22.98 -41.10
C SER A 723 15.24 23.74 -39.92
N ALA A 724 16.09 24.35 -39.11
CA ALA A 724 15.72 25.40 -38.17
C ALA A 724 16.70 26.55 -38.27
N ASP A 725 16.26 27.74 -37.86
CA ASP A 725 17.10 28.91 -37.66
C ASP A 725 17.95 28.76 -36.39
N ILE A 726 18.85 27.77 -36.41
CA ILE A 726 19.81 27.52 -35.36
C ILE A 726 21.09 28.21 -35.79
N SER A 727 21.28 29.45 -35.35
CA SER A 727 22.50 30.21 -35.58
C SER A 727 23.72 29.39 -35.13
N ARG A 728 24.74 29.28 -36.00
CA ARG A 728 26.00 28.64 -35.64
C ARG A 728 26.75 29.50 -34.60
N ALA A 729 27.20 28.82 -33.53
CA ALA A 729 28.54 28.92 -32.93
C ALA A 729 28.74 29.54 -31.52
N LYS A 730 29.71 28.88 -30.83
CA LYS A 730 30.78 29.37 -29.91
C LYS A 730 30.55 29.42 -28.38
N THR A 731 31.32 28.54 -27.72
CA THR A 731 31.95 28.57 -26.37
C THR A 731 31.11 28.59 -25.08
N ARG A 732 31.76 28.08 -24.01
CA ARG A 732 31.32 27.99 -22.58
C ARG A 732 30.79 29.34 -22.03
N GLU A 733 31.14 30.45 -22.67
CA GLU A 733 30.71 31.83 -22.35
C GLU A 733 29.20 32.08 -22.53
N LYS A 734 28.47 31.25 -23.30
CA LYS A 734 27.00 31.36 -23.50
C LYS A 734 26.15 30.38 -22.70
N LEU A 735 26.74 29.64 -21.75
CA LEU A 735 25.96 29.09 -20.65
C LEU A 735 25.35 30.21 -19.78
N SER A 736 25.66 31.50 -20.02
CA SER A 736 25.11 32.68 -19.34
C SER A 736 23.58 32.82 -19.33
N GLY A 737 22.84 32.02 -20.10
CA GLY A 737 21.38 31.92 -20.01
C GLY A 737 20.88 30.93 -18.95
N LEU A 738 21.76 30.07 -18.43
CA LEU A 738 21.50 29.22 -17.28
C LEU A 738 21.81 30.01 -16.00
N ASP A 739 20.89 30.00 -15.06
CA ASP A 739 21.04 30.67 -13.77
C ASP A 739 22.04 29.91 -12.88
N PHE A 740 23.30 30.34 -12.90
CA PHE A 740 24.35 29.80 -12.02
C PHE A 740 24.36 30.40 -10.61
N GLU A 741 23.52 31.41 -10.35
CA GLU A 741 23.39 31.98 -9.02
C GLU A 741 22.47 31.11 -8.17
N ALA A 742 21.34 30.65 -8.72
CA ALA A 742 20.31 29.92 -7.95
C ALA A 742 20.03 28.47 -8.38
N VAL A 743 20.40 28.05 -9.59
CA VAL A 743 19.94 26.74 -10.13
C VAL A 743 21.10 25.82 -10.49
N TRP A 744 22.12 26.34 -11.14
CA TRP A 744 23.24 25.57 -11.67
C TRP A 744 24.54 25.83 -10.90
N GLN A 745 25.38 24.82 -10.78
CA GLN A 745 26.73 24.91 -10.24
C GLN A 745 27.75 24.62 -11.34
N SER A 746 28.80 25.44 -11.42
CA SER A 746 29.94 25.18 -12.29
C SER A 746 30.81 24.06 -11.71
N THR A 747 31.09 23.02 -12.50
CA THR A 747 32.05 21.98 -12.14
C THR A 747 33.30 22.06 -13.05
N SER A 748 34.35 21.31 -12.72
CA SER A 748 35.51 21.14 -13.61
C SER A 748 35.12 20.56 -14.98
N GLY A 749 33.95 19.89 -15.06
CA GLY A 749 33.31 19.40 -16.27
C GLY A 749 32.09 20.22 -16.70
N ASN A 750 30.91 19.59 -16.72
CA ASN A 750 29.65 20.19 -17.18
C ASN A 750 28.84 20.73 -15.99
N PRO A 751 27.94 21.71 -16.20
CA PRO A 751 27.06 22.20 -15.14
C PRO A 751 26.29 21.06 -14.46
N THR A 752 26.08 21.15 -13.15
CA THR A 752 25.13 20.29 -12.42
C THR A 752 24.10 21.19 -11.73
N LEU A 753 22.93 20.65 -11.38
CA LEU A 753 22.00 21.38 -10.52
C LEU A 753 22.60 21.52 -9.12
N GLN A 754 22.47 22.71 -8.51
CA GLN A 754 23.02 22.98 -7.17
C GLN A 754 22.49 21.97 -6.14
N TRP A 755 21.16 21.80 -6.07
CA TRP A 755 20.51 20.82 -5.18
C TRP A 755 20.93 19.36 -5.45
N ALA A 756 21.28 19.02 -6.70
CA ALA A 756 21.65 17.65 -7.07
C ALA A 756 23.08 17.27 -6.65
N SER A 757 23.90 18.26 -6.26
CA SER A 757 25.26 18.06 -5.74
C SER A 757 25.29 17.82 -4.22
N GLU A 758 24.19 18.09 -3.53
CA GLU A 758 24.06 17.95 -2.08
C GLU A 758 23.92 16.47 -1.70
N THR A 759 24.69 16.03 -0.69
CA THR A 759 24.65 14.66 -0.15
C THR A 759 23.46 14.41 0.79
N ARG A 760 22.76 15.47 1.21
CA ARG A 760 21.50 15.44 1.95
C ARG A 760 20.49 16.31 1.20
N LEU A 761 19.23 15.88 1.17
CA LEU A 761 18.15 16.77 0.76
C LEU A 761 18.11 17.95 1.74
N PRO A 762 17.96 19.20 1.27
CA PRO A 762 17.86 20.34 2.16
C PRO A 762 16.64 20.14 3.08
N SER A 763 16.88 20.17 4.39
CA SER A 763 15.80 20.24 5.39
C SER A 763 15.02 21.52 5.11
N THR A 764 13.71 21.40 4.90
CA THR A 764 12.80 22.54 4.78
C THR A 764 12.82 23.42 6.01
#